data_AF-F0WRR9-F1
#
_entry.id   AF-F0WRR9-F1
#
_cell.length_a   1.000
_cell.length_b   1.000
_cell.length_c   1.000
_cell.angle_alpha   90.00
_cell.angle_beta   90.00
_cell.angle_gamma   90.00
#
_symmetry.space_group_name_H-M   'P 1'
#
loop_
_entity.id
_entity.type
_entity.pdbx_description
1 polymer ?
#
loop_
_entity_poly.entity_id
_entity_poly.type
_entity_poly.pdbx_seq_one_letter_code
_entity_poly.pdbx_strand_id
1 'polypeptide(L)'
;MDSAEINVQESQVTATYNSARLQALQYSAQAGNAAIRNLRKKSRQWYELSLHRMLTYVCDETSAPEDFERCVIPSSVYAAHDISNQCISVSDTESCTRKGLCERKSNCRWDDPIANATSRRQFFSLNNITTAKSWMENGYLTSFAGFLVPGTVISVLISVGFVFFLVLRCLFNQCGGRNPREQGYSRCDIVIPSSIFIICFLAVFICAVFTAAQNTNISEEVASIFNSLGITLENLSIFARNLQIPLEQTIKQIQSSESTVTSTLQDTEWIQRDSRILHDMIFNYSTTYASRGPFPYASCTTSDVFCIQCNDKVCGSPLLSFMNSSLAALAASKSAVQIPVSTLSVAFAQTTSTLSALQSAVLQLSELGNLTNASRQSTDVLQNAFESYSFSRTALVLCVFLFAMVASILGMAGIFQGICKKKTSWNPTLHASWTLNVLVCILGFVLSSALLAIGALWYDSCNYLTILRSDMSPYFPSRLSGMVNTCFNGTSLLSSLAIEEKLAFSCALEDNYQMLSTANIKAPASYIEKYGEFVKDFGLGDFGYNVTLSRQLISKSTSAASDANTSAKESFTQDNIMIPWEVHSEAPPSATDCPNTTAFQLPNCYMSLKCKSGTGTSLIKGKCASAFLNAYYYVAAFSQISDMLDQMREDLLGDTGKGFASSWRSDVSMGEFAESYQKRVIDFQSNTLGDLRQQSLRPLMESIESVRCSDNCGWINIAYNKLYDDLCDDVLGTTLAISLCAFFLSIFLIPMIVTAVILQKRLRGTKQGTYEHLEKRLQMLEVKAREQARARANLSPPPRESTGVVDLLRSKLNLDSA
;
A
#
# COMPACT_ATOMS: atom_id res chain seq x y z
N MET A 1 43.17 -21.57 36.23
CA MET A 1 42.13 -21.15 35.27
C MET A 1 40.88 -20.91 36.08
N ASP A 2 40.43 -19.67 36.09
CA ASP A 2 39.36 -19.20 36.97
C ASP A 2 37.99 -19.37 36.28
N SER A 3 36.94 -19.67 37.02
CA SER A 3 35.61 -20.05 36.49
C SER A 3 34.96 -18.97 35.61
N ALA A 4 35.42 -17.72 35.71
CA ALA A 4 34.97 -16.60 34.88
C ALA A 4 35.56 -16.62 33.45
N GLU A 5 36.80 -17.10 33.26
CA GLU A 5 37.41 -17.24 31.92
C GLU A 5 36.76 -18.35 31.09
N ILE A 6 36.30 -19.42 31.76
CA ILE A 6 35.62 -20.54 31.12
C ILE A 6 34.24 -20.12 30.58
N ASN A 7 33.47 -19.34 31.36
CA ASN A 7 32.15 -18.82 30.93
C ASN A 7 32.24 -17.79 29.79
N VAL A 8 33.28 -16.96 29.75
CA VAL A 8 33.49 -15.99 28.66
C VAL A 8 33.90 -16.73 27.37
N GLN A 9 34.76 -17.74 27.47
CA GLN A 9 35.11 -18.60 26.32
C GLN A 9 33.92 -19.42 25.83
N GLU A 10 33.07 -19.95 26.71
CA GLU A 10 31.89 -20.74 26.33
C GLU A 10 30.84 -19.86 25.61
N SER A 11 30.63 -18.61 26.05
CA SER A 11 29.74 -17.67 25.36
C SER A 11 30.28 -17.21 23.99
N GLN A 12 31.60 -16.96 23.86
CA GLN A 12 32.23 -16.62 22.58
C GLN A 12 32.27 -17.80 21.61
N VAL A 13 32.52 -19.02 22.10
CA VAL A 13 32.49 -20.25 21.30
C VAL A 13 31.07 -20.52 20.82
N THR A 14 30.06 -20.33 21.68
CA THR A 14 28.64 -20.47 21.31
C THR A 14 28.23 -19.41 20.28
N ALA A 15 28.62 -18.15 20.45
CA ALA A 15 28.34 -17.08 19.50
C ALA A 15 29.04 -17.30 18.13
N THR A 16 30.30 -17.75 18.15
CA THR A 16 31.06 -18.06 16.94
C THR A 16 30.49 -19.29 16.23
N TYR A 17 30.10 -20.32 16.97
CA TYR A 17 29.39 -21.49 16.45
C TYR A 17 28.07 -21.10 15.79
N ASN A 18 27.26 -20.26 16.45
CA ASN A 18 26.00 -19.78 15.90
C ASN A 18 26.19 -18.93 14.64
N SER A 19 27.19 -18.04 14.61
CA SER A 19 27.52 -17.23 13.44
C SER A 19 28.03 -18.06 12.25
N ALA A 20 28.96 -18.98 12.49
CA ALA A 20 29.47 -19.89 11.46
C ALA A 20 28.36 -20.83 10.94
N ARG A 21 27.46 -21.27 11.83
CA ARG A 21 26.26 -22.04 11.48
C ARG A 21 25.32 -21.25 10.58
N LEU A 22 25.00 -20.00 10.94
CA LEU A 22 24.15 -19.10 10.12
C LEU A 22 24.75 -18.84 8.73
N GLN A 23 26.06 -18.59 8.64
CA GLN A 23 26.72 -18.43 7.35
C GLN A 23 26.70 -19.72 6.52
N ALA A 24 26.96 -20.87 7.14
CA ALA A 24 26.89 -22.17 6.45
C ALA A 24 25.47 -22.47 5.93
N LEU A 25 24.44 -22.12 6.70
CA LEU A 25 23.04 -22.20 6.29
C LEU A 25 22.79 -21.32 5.07
N GLN A 26 23.14 -20.03 5.13
CA GLN A 26 22.96 -19.10 4.02
C GLN A 26 23.68 -19.54 2.73
N TYR A 27 24.94 -19.99 2.83
CA TYR A 27 25.67 -20.47 1.65
C TYR A 27 25.08 -21.78 1.09
N SER A 28 24.62 -22.68 1.97
CA SER A 28 23.97 -23.93 1.56
C SER A 28 22.61 -23.69 0.89
N ALA A 29 21.86 -22.71 1.38
CA ALA A 29 20.60 -22.25 0.83
C ALA A 29 20.81 -21.64 -0.56
N GLN A 30 21.74 -20.70 -0.71
CA GLN A 30 22.04 -20.06 -1.99
C GLN A 30 22.55 -21.07 -3.03
N ALA A 31 23.47 -21.94 -2.65
CA ALA A 31 24.01 -22.97 -3.54
C ALA A 31 22.94 -24.02 -3.90
N GLY A 32 22.14 -24.46 -2.94
CA GLY A 32 21.03 -25.39 -3.14
C GLY A 32 19.94 -24.82 -4.04
N ASN A 33 19.56 -23.56 -3.83
CA ASN A 33 18.61 -22.83 -4.67
C ASN A 33 19.09 -22.69 -6.10
N ALA A 34 20.37 -22.34 -6.30
CA ALA A 34 20.95 -22.26 -7.63
C ALA A 34 21.00 -23.64 -8.31
N ALA A 35 21.31 -24.70 -7.57
CA ALA A 35 21.36 -26.07 -8.08
C ALA A 35 19.96 -26.56 -8.50
N ILE A 36 18.94 -26.41 -7.64
CA ILE A 36 17.57 -26.81 -7.98
C ILE A 36 17.00 -25.96 -9.11
N ARG A 37 17.25 -24.66 -9.15
CA ARG A 37 16.85 -23.81 -10.30
C ARG A 37 17.34 -24.38 -11.62
N ASN A 38 18.61 -24.80 -11.66
CA ASN A 38 19.23 -25.40 -12.85
C ASN A 38 18.74 -26.82 -13.15
N LEU A 39 18.23 -27.56 -12.18
CA LEU A 39 17.67 -28.91 -12.39
C LEU A 39 16.18 -28.87 -12.75
N ARG A 40 15.41 -27.98 -12.13
CA ARG A 40 13.96 -27.88 -12.28
C ARG A 40 13.56 -27.22 -13.61
N LYS A 41 14.25 -26.14 -14.02
CA LYS A 41 14.12 -25.44 -15.33
C LYS A 41 12.67 -25.29 -15.83
N LYS A 42 11.74 -24.92 -14.96
CA LYS A 42 10.35 -24.62 -15.35
C LYS A 42 10.20 -23.13 -15.66
N SER A 43 9.36 -22.82 -16.65
CA SER A 43 9.02 -21.44 -16.99
C SER A 43 7.99 -20.88 -16.01
N ARG A 44 7.91 -19.55 -15.92
CA ARG A 44 6.85 -18.88 -15.13
C ARG A 44 5.44 -19.34 -15.52
N GLN A 45 5.17 -19.46 -16.83
CA GLN A 45 3.89 -19.94 -17.34
C GLN A 45 3.55 -21.36 -16.87
N TRP A 46 4.55 -22.23 -16.70
CA TRP A 46 4.34 -23.56 -16.14
C TRP A 46 3.86 -23.46 -14.69
N TYR A 47 4.47 -22.59 -13.89
CA TYR A 47 4.10 -22.37 -12.49
C TYR A 47 2.71 -21.74 -12.33
N GLU A 48 2.34 -20.79 -13.19
CA GLU A 48 1.00 -20.18 -13.19
C GLU A 48 -0.08 -21.22 -13.52
N LEU A 49 0.14 -22.04 -14.55
CA LEU A 49 -0.76 -23.13 -14.90
C LEU A 49 -0.82 -24.22 -13.82
N SER A 50 0.32 -24.53 -13.21
CA SER A 50 0.45 -25.47 -12.10
C SER A 50 -0.37 -25.03 -10.90
N LEU A 51 -0.20 -23.77 -10.47
CA LEU A 51 -0.95 -23.18 -9.37
C LEU A 51 -2.46 -23.17 -9.66
N HIS A 52 -2.87 -22.81 -10.87
CA HIS A 52 -4.27 -22.82 -11.27
C HIS A 52 -4.90 -24.23 -11.16
N ARG A 53 -4.18 -25.26 -11.59
CA ARG A 53 -4.62 -26.66 -11.47
C ARG A 53 -4.65 -27.14 -10.03
N MET A 54 -3.67 -26.76 -9.21
CA MET A 54 -3.67 -27.06 -7.78
C MET A 54 -4.89 -26.48 -7.08
N LEU A 55 -5.18 -25.19 -7.31
CA LEU A 55 -6.33 -24.51 -6.71
C LEU A 55 -7.66 -25.09 -7.20
N THR A 56 -7.75 -25.44 -8.50
CA THR A 56 -8.92 -26.14 -9.05
C THR A 56 -9.14 -27.49 -8.36
N TYR A 57 -8.08 -28.28 -8.17
CA TYR A 57 -8.15 -29.57 -7.49
C TYR A 57 -8.54 -29.42 -6.01
N VAL A 58 -7.92 -28.49 -5.28
CA VAL A 58 -8.26 -28.23 -3.88
C VAL A 58 -9.71 -27.77 -3.75
N CYS A 59 -10.19 -26.93 -4.66
CA CYS A 59 -11.59 -26.52 -4.70
C CYS A 59 -12.54 -27.72 -4.90
N ASP A 60 -12.20 -28.65 -5.80
CA ASP A 60 -12.97 -29.89 -6.02
C ASP A 60 -13.04 -30.78 -4.77
N GLU A 61 -11.91 -31.00 -4.11
CA GLU A 61 -11.82 -31.90 -2.94
C GLU A 61 -12.41 -31.30 -1.66
N THR A 62 -12.58 -29.98 -1.58
CA THR A 62 -13.09 -29.28 -0.38
C THR A 62 -14.53 -28.78 -0.50
N SER A 63 -15.13 -28.87 -1.68
CA SER A 63 -16.46 -28.31 -1.95
C SER A 63 -17.48 -29.40 -2.29
N ALA A 64 -18.74 -29.17 -1.95
CA ALA A 64 -19.83 -30.04 -2.41
C ALA A 64 -20.19 -29.72 -3.88
N PRO A 65 -20.84 -30.64 -4.62
CA PRO A 65 -21.30 -30.35 -6.00
C PRO A 65 -22.18 -29.10 -6.10
N GLU A 66 -23.01 -28.88 -5.08
CA GLU A 66 -23.88 -27.71 -4.94
C GLU A 66 -23.07 -26.41 -4.89
N ASP A 67 -21.85 -26.43 -4.35
CA ASP A 67 -20.98 -25.26 -4.23
C ASP A 67 -20.49 -24.73 -5.57
N PHE A 68 -20.51 -25.57 -6.60
CA PHE A 68 -20.17 -25.16 -7.95
C PHE A 68 -21.33 -24.46 -8.66
N GLU A 69 -22.55 -24.45 -8.11
CA GLU A 69 -23.69 -23.77 -8.69
C GLU A 69 -23.59 -22.25 -8.53
N ARG A 70 -23.79 -21.53 -9.63
CA ARG A 70 -23.76 -20.06 -9.65
C ARG A 70 -24.96 -19.45 -8.95
N CYS A 71 -26.13 -20.06 -9.12
CA CYS A 71 -27.40 -19.52 -8.67
C CYS A 71 -27.90 -20.25 -7.43
N VAL A 72 -28.29 -19.50 -6.41
CA VAL A 72 -28.81 -20.03 -5.14
C VAL A 72 -30.16 -19.41 -4.82
N ILE A 73 -30.95 -20.08 -3.99
CA ILE A 73 -32.22 -19.53 -3.52
C ILE A 73 -31.97 -18.23 -2.71
N PRO A 74 -32.88 -17.23 -2.78
CA PRO A 74 -32.69 -15.95 -2.08
C PRO A 74 -32.48 -16.08 -0.57
N SER A 75 -33.10 -17.07 0.08
CA SER A 75 -32.97 -17.29 1.52
C SER A 75 -31.66 -18.00 1.93
N SER A 76 -30.79 -18.34 0.98
CA SER A 76 -29.53 -19.04 1.26
C SER A 76 -28.51 -18.10 1.92
N VAL A 77 -27.74 -18.62 2.87
CA VAL A 77 -26.59 -17.89 3.47
C VAL A 77 -25.49 -17.55 2.45
N TYR A 78 -25.48 -18.29 1.34
CA TYR A 78 -24.56 -18.11 0.22
C TYR A 78 -25.11 -17.18 -0.86
N ALA A 79 -26.31 -16.64 -0.72
CA ALA A 79 -26.84 -15.65 -1.66
C ALA A 79 -26.14 -14.30 -1.46
N ALA A 80 -25.69 -13.72 -2.57
CA ALA A 80 -25.09 -12.40 -2.61
C ALA A 80 -26.18 -11.35 -2.61
N HIS A 81 -26.28 -10.62 -1.51
CA HIS A 81 -27.21 -9.53 -1.33
C HIS A 81 -26.48 -8.19 -1.37
N ASP A 82 -27.17 -7.17 -1.87
CA ASP A 82 -26.79 -5.80 -1.70
C ASP A 82 -27.15 -5.29 -0.29
N ILE A 83 -26.85 -4.02 -0.05
CA ILE A 83 -27.11 -3.31 1.21
C ILE A 83 -28.60 -3.22 1.57
N SER A 84 -29.50 -3.35 0.59
CA SER A 84 -30.96 -3.33 0.77
C SER A 84 -31.52 -4.74 0.97
N ASN A 85 -30.64 -5.72 1.19
CA ASN A 85 -30.97 -7.14 1.27
C ASN A 85 -31.67 -7.67 0.00
N GLN A 86 -31.41 -7.04 -1.15
CA GLN A 86 -31.86 -7.52 -2.45
C GLN A 86 -30.74 -8.28 -3.16
N CYS A 87 -31.09 -9.24 -4.00
CA CYS A 87 -30.08 -10.05 -4.66
C CYS A 87 -29.34 -9.27 -5.74
N ILE A 88 -28.02 -9.35 -5.71
CA ILE A 88 -27.17 -8.73 -6.74
C ILE A 88 -27.44 -9.44 -8.07
N SER A 89 -27.70 -8.64 -9.12
CA SER A 89 -27.97 -9.14 -10.47
C SER A 89 -26.82 -8.85 -11.42
N VAL A 90 -26.40 -9.89 -12.16
CA VAL A 90 -25.47 -9.77 -13.29
C VAL A 90 -26.32 -9.77 -14.57
N SER A 91 -25.99 -8.92 -15.54
CA SER A 91 -26.78 -8.67 -16.75
C SER A 91 -26.45 -9.61 -17.92
N ASP A 92 -25.84 -10.76 -17.65
CA ASP A 92 -25.49 -11.75 -18.68
C ASP A 92 -26.65 -12.68 -19.06
N THR A 93 -26.43 -13.53 -20.06
CA THR A 93 -27.45 -14.47 -20.56
C THR A 93 -27.84 -15.53 -19.54
N GLU A 94 -26.92 -15.87 -18.63
CA GLU A 94 -27.11 -16.87 -17.56
C GLU A 94 -27.50 -16.27 -16.20
N SER A 95 -27.91 -15.00 -16.18
CA SER A 95 -28.30 -14.26 -14.99
C SER A 95 -29.24 -15.06 -14.07
N CYS A 96 -28.85 -15.20 -12.81
CA CYS A 96 -29.66 -15.91 -11.80
C CYS A 96 -31.02 -15.25 -11.57
N THR A 97 -31.09 -13.92 -11.74
CA THR A 97 -32.30 -13.14 -11.53
C THR A 97 -33.40 -13.50 -12.53
N ARG A 98 -33.04 -13.88 -13.77
CA ARG A 98 -34.00 -14.38 -14.78
C ARG A 98 -34.61 -15.73 -14.39
N LYS A 99 -33.95 -16.48 -13.52
CA LYS A 99 -34.41 -17.78 -12.99
C LYS A 99 -35.14 -17.63 -11.64
N GLY A 100 -35.37 -16.40 -11.16
CA GLY A 100 -35.93 -16.14 -9.82
C GLY A 100 -34.97 -16.53 -8.68
N LEU A 101 -33.67 -16.65 -8.97
CA LEU A 101 -32.62 -17.01 -8.03
C LEU A 101 -31.66 -15.83 -7.84
N CYS A 102 -30.78 -15.98 -6.86
CA CYS A 102 -29.76 -14.98 -6.52
C CYS A 102 -28.39 -15.46 -6.95
N GLU A 103 -27.52 -14.53 -7.29
CA GLU A 103 -26.09 -14.83 -7.49
C GLU A 103 -25.51 -15.37 -6.19
N ARG A 104 -24.73 -16.44 -6.25
CA ARG A 104 -23.96 -16.93 -5.10
C ARG A 104 -22.87 -15.91 -4.75
N LYS A 105 -22.51 -15.78 -3.46
CA LYS A 105 -21.28 -15.11 -3.01
C LYS A 105 -20.05 -15.72 -3.70
N SER A 106 -18.95 -15.00 -3.74
CA SER A 106 -17.71 -15.51 -4.34
C SER A 106 -17.24 -16.77 -3.61
N ASN A 107 -16.63 -17.67 -4.36
CA ASN A 107 -16.03 -18.89 -3.85
C ASN A 107 -14.86 -19.32 -4.74
N CYS A 108 -14.37 -20.54 -4.56
CA CYS A 108 -13.20 -21.01 -5.30
C CYS A 108 -13.46 -21.21 -6.82
N ARG A 109 -14.71 -21.24 -7.29
CA ARG A 109 -15.07 -21.34 -8.72
C ARG A 109 -15.55 -20.01 -9.31
N TRP A 110 -16.35 -19.26 -8.56
CA TRP A 110 -17.03 -18.06 -9.03
C TRP A 110 -16.46 -16.81 -8.40
N ASP A 111 -16.13 -15.83 -9.25
CA ASP A 111 -15.66 -14.52 -8.81
C ASP A 111 -16.79 -13.70 -8.17
N ASP A 112 -16.49 -12.53 -7.61
CA ASP A 112 -17.47 -11.65 -6.98
C ASP A 112 -18.58 -11.21 -7.97
N PRO A 113 -19.86 -11.27 -7.57
CA PRO A 113 -20.93 -10.73 -8.39
C PRO A 113 -20.91 -9.19 -8.35
N ILE A 114 -20.85 -8.59 -9.54
CA ILE A 114 -20.87 -7.13 -9.71
C ILE A 114 -22.24 -6.75 -10.31
N ALA A 115 -22.94 -5.83 -9.66
CA ALA A 115 -24.24 -5.36 -10.11
C ALA A 115 -24.15 -4.81 -11.55
N ASN A 116 -25.06 -5.25 -12.41
CA ASN A 116 -25.15 -4.84 -13.82
C ASN A 116 -23.93 -5.17 -14.70
N ALA A 117 -22.99 -6.00 -14.23
CA ALA A 117 -21.89 -6.45 -15.07
C ALA A 117 -22.40 -7.32 -16.23
N THR A 118 -21.72 -7.25 -17.38
CA THR A 118 -22.10 -7.98 -18.60
C THR A 118 -21.65 -9.44 -18.60
N SER A 119 -20.80 -9.83 -17.66
CA SER A 119 -20.36 -11.22 -17.44
C SER A 119 -19.80 -11.37 -16.03
N ARG A 120 -19.96 -12.56 -15.44
CA ARG A 120 -19.28 -12.94 -14.20
C ARG A 120 -18.10 -13.86 -14.52
N ARG A 121 -16.92 -13.55 -14.00
CA ARG A 121 -15.72 -14.38 -14.20
C ARG A 121 -15.85 -15.70 -13.44
N GLN A 122 -15.42 -16.77 -14.12
CA GLN A 122 -15.30 -18.10 -13.56
C GLN A 122 -13.83 -18.48 -13.58
N PHE A 123 -13.27 -18.96 -12.45
CA PHE A 123 -11.86 -19.32 -12.38
C PHE A 123 -11.56 -20.54 -13.26
N PHE A 124 -12.40 -21.57 -13.20
CA PHE A 124 -12.21 -22.79 -13.99
C PHE A 124 -13.54 -23.41 -14.41
N SER A 125 -13.58 -24.08 -15.56
CA SER A 125 -14.75 -24.84 -16.03
C SER A 125 -14.86 -26.21 -15.32
N LEU A 126 -16.04 -26.82 -15.27
CA LEU A 126 -16.19 -28.19 -14.73
C LEU A 126 -15.32 -29.20 -15.50
N ASN A 127 -15.11 -29.00 -16.80
CA ASN A 127 -14.20 -29.84 -17.60
C ASN A 127 -12.73 -29.71 -17.18
N ASN A 128 -12.35 -28.58 -16.56
CA ASN A 128 -10.99 -28.38 -16.06
C ASN A 128 -10.71 -29.25 -14.83
N ILE A 129 -11.73 -29.68 -14.08
CA ILE A 129 -11.57 -30.49 -12.86
C ILE A 129 -10.87 -31.82 -13.18
N THR A 130 -11.35 -32.55 -14.19
CA THR A 130 -10.74 -33.84 -14.60
C THR A 130 -9.29 -33.66 -15.02
N THR A 131 -8.99 -32.55 -15.73
CA THR A 131 -7.61 -32.22 -16.14
C THR A 131 -6.74 -31.87 -14.94
N ALA A 132 -7.27 -31.12 -13.97
CA ALA A 132 -6.59 -30.75 -12.74
C ALA A 132 -6.29 -31.96 -11.87
N LYS A 133 -7.27 -32.87 -11.70
CA LYS A 133 -7.14 -34.12 -10.95
C LYS A 133 -6.10 -35.06 -11.57
N SER A 134 -6.20 -35.31 -12.88
CA SER A 134 -5.20 -36.11 -13.61
C SER A 134 -3.80 -35.51 -13.51
N TRP A 135 -3.70 -34.17 -13.58
CA TRP A 135 -2.43 -33.49 -13.42
C TRP A 135 -1.91 -33.58 -11.97
N MET A 136 -2.73 -33.44 -10.93
CA MET A 136 -2.28 -33.57 -9.54
C MET A 136 -1.83 -34.99 -9.21
N GLU A 137 -2.62 -35.99 -9.59
CA GLU A 137 -2.37 -37.40 -9.26
C GLU A 137 -1.20 -37.98 -10.05
N ASN A 138 -0.98 -37.57 -11.30
CA ASN A 138 0.03 -38.17 -12.16
C ASN A 138 1.01 -37.15 -12.73
N GLY A 139 0.52 -36.05 -13.30
CA GLY A 139 1.36 -35.06 -14.01
C GLY A 139 2.37 -34.31 -13.14
N TYR A 140 1.97 -33.86 -11.95
CA TYR A 140 2.80 -33.13 -11.01
C TYR A 140 3.80 -34.07 -10.34
N LEU A 141 3.36 -35.25 -9.90
CA LEU A 141 4.25 -36.27 -9.32
C LEU A 141 5.31 -36.75 -10.33
N THR A 142 4.92 -37.05 -11.57
CA THR A 142 5.89 -37.45 -12.62
C THR A 142 6.89 -36.35 -12.96
N SER A 143 6.55 -35.08 -12.72
CA SER A 143 7.51 -33.98 -12.89
C SER A 143 8.74 -34.08 -11.97
N PHE A 144 8.62 -34.81 -10.86
CA PHE A 144 9.73 -35.04 -9.92
C PHE A 144 10.59 -36.27 -10.24
N ALA A 145 10.22 -37.04 -11.28
CA ALA A 145 10.95 -38.26 -11.65
C ALA A 145 12.45 -38.00 -11.87
N GLY A 146 12.82 -36.86 -12.47
CA GLY A 146 14.22 -36.49 -12.69
C GLY A 146 15.07 -36.38 -11.40
N PHE A 147 14.44 -36.14 -10.25
CA PHE A 147 15.13 -36.06 -8.95
C PHE A 147 15.19 -37.43 -8.25
N LEU A 148 14.16 -38.27 -8.46
CA LEU A 148 14.08 -39.62 -7.85
C LEU A 148 14.94 -40.65 -8.58
N VAL A 149 15.04 -40.57 -9.92
CA VAL A 149 15.69 -41.57 -10.77
C VAL A 149 17.18 -41.81 -10.42
N PRO A 150 18.04 -40.80 -10.23
CA PRO A 150 19.47 -41.05 -10.02
C PRO A 150 19.78 -41.89 -8.78
N GLY A 151 19.19 -41.56 -7.63
CA GLY A 151 19.42 -42.30 -6.39
C GLY A 151 18.78 -43.69 -6.40
N THR A 152 17.58 -43.81 -6.95
CA THR A 152 16.90 -45.12 -7.08
C THR A 152 17.66 -46.07 -8.01
N VAL A 153 18.16 -45.59 -9.16
CA VAL A 153 18.97 -46.41 -10.07
C VAL A 153 20.28 -46.85 -9.42
N ILE A 154 21.00 -45.96 -8.73
CA ILE A 154 22.24 -46.32 -8.01
C ILE A 154 21.94 -47.35 -6.91
N SER A 155 20.83 -47.18 -6.18
CA SER A 155 20.40 -48.13 -5.14
C SER A 155 20.09 -49.52 -5.70
N VAL A 156 19.41 -49.59 -6.85
CA VAL A 156 19.16 -50.86 -7.58
C VAL A 156 20.47 -51.49 -8.06
N LEU A 157 21.39 -50.70 -8.63
CA LEU A 157 22.69 -51.21 -9.08
C LEU A 157 23.52 -51.78 -7.93
N ILE A 158 23.51 -51.13 -6.77
CA ILE A 158 24.20 -51.63 -5.56
C ILE A 158 23.53 -52.90 -5.04
N SER A 159 22.19 -52.95 -5.06
CA SER A 159 21.43 -54.14 -4.66
C SER A 159 21.74 -55.34 -5.54
N VAL A 160 21.70 -55.17 -6.86
CA VAL A 160 22.04 -56.22 -7.84
C VAL A 160 23.52 -56.61 -7.71
N GLY A 161 24.42 -55.64 -7.59
CA GLY A 161 25.84 -55.88 -7.38
C GLY A 161 26.14 -56.67 -6.10
N PHE A 162 25.43 -56.37 -5.01
CA PHE A 162 25.52 -57.10 -3.75
C PHE A 162 25.02 -58.54 -3.87
N VAL A 163 23.86 -58.76 -4.49
CA VAL A 163 23.33 -60.11 -4.74
C VAL A 163 24.29 -60.93 -5.60
N PHE A 164 24.80 -60.33 -6.68
CA PHE A 164 25.79 -60.97 -7.55
C PHE A 164 27.09 -61.30 -6.79
N PHE A 165 27.58 -60.38 -5.96
CA PHE A 165 28.74 -60.62 -5.10
C PHE A 165 28.51 -61.77 -4.10
N LEU A 166 27.34 -61.83 -3.47
CA LEU A 166 26.97 -62.93 -2.58
C LEU A 166 26.92 -64.27 -3.32
N VAL A 167 26.31 -64.30 -4.51
CA VAL A 167 26.23 -65.51 -5.35
C VAL A 167 27.62 -65.99 -5.74
N LEU A 168 28.49 -65.11 -6.26
CA LEU A 168 29.87 -65.48 -6.62
C LEU A 168 30.70 -65.93 -5.42
N ARG A 169 30.52 -65.28 -4.27
CA ARG A 169 31.28 -65.60 -3.05
C ARG A 169 30.80 -66.88 -2.37
N CYS A 170 29.49 -67.13 -2.34
CA CYS A 170 28.89 -68.24 -1.60
C CYS A 170 28.75 -69.51 -2.45
N LEU A 171 28.39 -69.40 -3.74
CA LEU A 171 28.15 -70.54 -4.63
C LEU A 171 29.37 -70.90 -5.48
N PHE A 172 30.08 -69.91 -6.02
CA PHE A 172 31.20 -70.15 -6.96
C PHE A 172 32.58 -70.04 -6.31
N ASN A 173 32.68 -69.62 -5.03
CA ASN A 173 33.94 -69.34 -4.32
C ASN A 173 34.89 -68.40 -5.09
N GLN A 174 34.35 -67.60 -6.01
CA GLN A 174 35.06 -66.58 -6.80
C GLN A 174 34.92 -65.21 -6.09
N CYS A 175 35.58 -64.16 -6.60
CA CYS A 175 35.65 -62.84 -5.94
C CYS A 175 36.29 -62.90 -4.53
N GLY A 176 37.47 -63.54 -4.51
CA GLY A 176 38.43 -63.52 -3.40
C GLY A 176 38.36 -64.73 -2.46
N GLY A 177 37.50 -65.73 -2.68
CA GLY A 177 37.48 -67.02 -1.95
C GLY A 177 37.12 -67.00 -0.46
N ARG A 178 36.79 -68.17 0.12
CA ARG A 178 36.56 -68.36 1.57
C ARG A 178 37.84 -68.35 2.41
N ASN A 179 38.99 -68.65 1.80
CA ASN A 179 40.26 -68.90 2.50
C ASN A 179 41.32 -67.81 2.21
N PRO A 180 42.18 -67.46 3.18
CA PRO A 180 43.29 -66.53 2.96
C PRO A 180 44.39 -67.13 2.07
N ARG A 181 45.25 -66.29 1.46
CA ARG A 181 46.43 -66.75 0.71
C ARG A 181 47.40 -67.48 1.63
N GLU A 182 47.94 -68.61 1.16
CA GLU A 182 48.90 -69.44 1.91
C GLU A 182 50.22 -68.71 2.22
N GLN A 183 50.65 -67.80 1.32
CA GLN A 183 51.88 -67.00 1.47
C GLN A 183 51.74 -65.81 2.46
N GLY A 184 50.55 -65.56 3.00
CA GLY A 184 50.31 -64.42 3.89
C GLY A 184 50.21 -63.06 3.19
N TYR A 185 50.02 -61.99 3.98
CA TYR A 185 49.87 -60.61 3.48
C TYR A 185 50.94 -59.67 4.06
N SER A 186 51.33 -58.64 3.31
CA SER A 186 52.29 -57.61 3.73
C SER A 186 51.64 -56.59 4.71
N ARG A 187 52.46 -55.78 5.39
CA ARG A 187 51.95 -54.70 6.25
C ARG A 187 51.21 -53.63 5.46
N CYS A 188 51.71 -53.27 4.27
CA CYS A 188 51.06 -52.30 3.39
C CYS A 188 49.69 -52.79 2.90
N ASP A 189 49.54 -54.10 2.66
CA ASP A 189 48.26 -54.72 2.29
C ASP A 189 47.18 -54.62 3.38
N ILE A 190 47.56 -54.40 4.64
CA ILE A 190 46.62 -54.27 5.75
C ILE A 190 46.43 -52.79 6.12
N VAL A 191 47.50 -52.00 6.12
CA VAL A 191 47.45 -50.58 6.54
C VAL A 191 46.67 -49.73 5.54
N ILE A 192 46.91 -49.87 4.22
CA ILE A 192 46.26 -49.01 3.21
C ILE A 192 44.72 -49.12 3.25
N PRO A 193 44.11 -50.32 3.22
CA PRO A 193 42.66 -50.44 3.34
C PRO A 193 42.13 -49.95 4.69
N SER A 194 42.91 -50.10 5.77
CA SER A 194 42.52 -49.62 7.10
C SER A 194 42.51 -48.09 7.18
N SER A 195 43.50 -47.42 6.58
CA SER A 195 43.55 -45.95 6.48
C SER A 195 42.38 -45.39 5.67
N ILE A 196 42.04 -46.02 4.54
CA ILE A 196 40.88 -45.64 3.72
C ILE A 196 39.58 -45.78 4.54
N PHE A 197 39.42 -46.89 5.26
CA PHE A 197 38.25 -47.12 6.12
C PHE A 197 38.12 -46.03 7.20
N ILE A 198 39.22 -45.63 7.86
CA ILE A 198 39.21 -44.61 8.90
C ILE A 198 38.88 -43.22 8.34
N ILE A 199 39.44 -42.85 7.18
CA ILE A 199 39.14 -41.56 6.53
C ILE A 199 37.66 -41.49 6.12
N CYS A 200 37.14 -42.54 5.49
CA CYS A 200 35.72 -42.60 5.12
C CYS A 200 34.81 -42.63 6.36
N PHE A 201 35.21 -43.30 7.45
CA PHE A 201 34.48 -43.26 8.72
C PHE A 201 34.39 -41.83 9.28
N LEU A 202 35.49 -41.07 9.25
CA LEU A 202 35.50 -39.68 9.71
C LEU A 202 34.57 -38.80 8.86
N ALA A 203 34.52 -39.03 7.54
CA ALA A 203 33.57 -38.35 6.66
C ALA A 203 32.11 -38.72 6.97
N VAL A 204 31.82 -40.00 7.23
CA VAL A 204 30.49 -40.48 7.66
C VAL A 204 30.08 -39.85 8.99
N PHE A 205 31.00 -39.76 9.94
CA PHE A 205 30.78 -39.11 11.24
C PHE A 205 30.44 -37.62 11.08
N ILE A 206 31.18 -36.88 10.25
CA ILE A 206 30.90 -35.48 9.95
C ILE A 206 29.50 -35.34 9.33
N CYS A 207 29.15 -36.18 8.36
CA CYS A 207 27.82 -36.15 7.73
C CYS A 207 26.69 -36.45 8.73
N ALA A 208 26.92 -37.36 9.68
CA ALA A 208 25.95 -37.69 10.72
C ALA A 208 25.75 -36.55 11.72
N VAL A 209 26.83 -35.91 12.19
CA VAL A 209 26.77 -34.74 13.09
C VAL A 209 26.06 -33.57 12.40
N PHE A 210 26.44 -33.28 11.14
CA PHE A 210 25.83 -32.21 10.38
C PHE A 210 24.33 -32.48 10.14
N THR A 211 23.95 -33.70 9.76
CA THR A 211 22.54 -34.06 9.57
C THR A 211 21.73 -33.95 10.85
N ALA A 212 22.30 -34.39 11.99
CA ALA A 212 21.64 -34.24 13.29
C ALA A 212 21.38 -32.76 13.63
N ALA A 213 22.36 -31.89 13.39
CA ALA A 213 22.23 -30.45 13.62
C ALA A 213 21.23 -29.76 12.66
N GLN A 214 21.07 -30.25 11.43
CA GLN A 214 20.13 -29.66 10.47
C GLN A 214 18.69 -30.18 10.62
N ASN A 215 18.53 -31.42 11.06
CA ASN A 215 17.23 -32.06 11.16
C ASN A 215 16.36 -31.47 12.29
N THR A 216 16.97 -31.00 13.39
CA THR A 216 16.27 -30.22 14.42
C THR A 216 15.75 -28.90 13.85
N ASN A 217 16.53 -28.27 12.96
CA ASN A 217 16.18 -26.97 12.38
C ASN A 217 14.97 -27.08 11.46
N ILE A 218 14.87 -28.10 10.61
CA ILE A 218 13.71 -28.27 9.71
C ILE A 218 12.38 -28.31 10.47
N SER A 219 12.35 -28.96 11.64
CA SER A 219 11.11 -29.06 12.42
C SER A 219 10.73 -27.72 13.04
N GLU A 220 11.72 -26.98 13.55
CA GLU A 220 11.56 -25.62 14.10
C GLU A 220 11.20 -24.61 13.01
N GLU A 221 11.84 -24.68 11.84
CA GLU A 221 11.64 -23.80 10.69
C GLU A 221 10.25 -24.01 10.08
N VAL A 222 9.81 -25.25 9.89
CA VAL A 222 8.45 -25.50 9.39
C VAL A 222 7.39 -25.07 10.39
N ALA A 223 7.63 -25.25 11.70
CA ALA A 223 6.75 -24.69 12.72
C ALA A 223 6.74 -23.14 12.67
N SER A 224 7.89 -22.50 12.41
CA SER A 224 7.98 -21.05 12.18
C SER A 224 7.15 -20.62 10.97
N ILE A 225 7.14 -21.37 9.87
CA ILE A 225 6.33 -21.08 8.68
C ILE A 225 4.84 -21.08 9.04
N PHE A 226 4.35 -22.13 9.70
CA PHE A 226 2.93 -22.21 10.10
C PHE A 226 2.55 -21.11 11.08
N ASN A 227 3.42 -20.82 12.05
CA ASN A 227 3.23 -19.71 12.98
C ASN A 227 3.22 -18.35 12.27
N SER A 228 4.16 -18.10 11.36
CA SER A 228 4.25 -16.88 10.56
C SER A 228 2.99 -16.70 9.69
N LEU A 229 2.50 -17.77 9.08
CA LEU A 229 1.25 -17.76 8.32
C LEU A 229 0.05 -17.48 9.24
N GLY A 230 -0.02 -18.13 10.40
CA GLY A 230 -1.05 -17.92 11.41
C GLY A 230 -1.09 -16.47 11.92
N ILE A 231 0.07 -15.89 12.24
CA ILE A 231 0.22 -14.49 12.65
C ILE A 231 -0.20 -13.54 11.51
N THR A 232 0.18 -13.85 10.27
CA THR A 232 -0.19 -13.03 9.10
C THR A 232 -1.70 -12.99 8.92
N LEU A 233 -2.36 -14.15 9.02
CA LEU A 233 -3.81 -14.25 8.96
C LEU A 233 -4.46 -13.54 10.17
N GLU A 234 -3.95 -13.72 11.38
CA GLU A 234 -4.45 -12.99 12.54
C GLU A 234 -4.37 -11.46 12.37
N ASN A 235 -3.22 -10.95 11.92
CA ASN A 235 -3.02 -9.54 11.63
C ASN A 235 -3.95 -9.03 10.52
N LEU A 236 -4.22 -9.85 9.50
CA LEU A 236 -5.17 -9.49 8.43
C LEU A 236 -6.61 -9.38 8.96
N SER A 237 -7.00 -10.27 9.87
CA SER A 237 -8.31 -10.24 10.55
C SER A 237 -8.44 -9.00 11.45
N ILE A 238 -7.38 -8.67 12.21
CA ILE A 238 -7.31 -7.45 13.04
C ILE A 238 -7.35 -6.19 12.16
N PHE A 239 -6.60 -6.19 11.06
CA PHE A 239 -6.57 -5.08 10.10
C PHE A 239 -7.97 -4.82 9.50
N ALA A 240 -8.65 -5.87 9.02
CA ALA A 240 -10.01 -5.75 8.50
C ALA A 240 -10.97 -5.13 9.54
N ARG A 241 -10.87 -5.56 10.80
CA ARG A 241 -11.67 -5.01 11.91
C ARG A 241 -11.32 -3.54 12.23
N ASN A 242 -10.03 -3.20 12.23
CA ASN A 242 -9.56 -1.85 12.52
C ASN A 242 -9.99 -0.85 11.44
N LEU A 243 -10.21 -1.30 10.20
CA LEU A 243 -10.78 -0.46 9.15
C LEU A 243 -12.31 -0.46 9.17
N GLN A 244 -12.95 -1.59 9.52
CA GLN A 244 -14.40 -1.71 9.60
C GLN A 244 -15.02 -0.78 10.66
N ILE A 245 -14.45 -0.72 11.87
CA ILE A 245 -15.03 0.06 12.98
C ILE A 245 -15.15 1.55 12.64
N PRO A 246 -14.10 2.24 12.15
CA PRO A 246 -14.19 3.64 11.73
C PRO A 246 -15.13 3.87 10.54
N LEU A 247 -15.25 2.91 9.62
CA LEU A 247 -16.21 3.00 8.51
C LEU A 247 -17.66 2.96 9.01
N GLU A 248 -17.98 2.06 9.93
CA GLU A 248 -19.31 2.01 10.57
C GLU A 248 -19.62 3.29 11.35
N GLN A 249 -18.62 3.87 12.02
CA GLN A 249 -18.76 5.17 12.66
C GLN A 249 -19.02 6.28 11.64
N THR A 250 -18.27 6.31 10.53
CA THR A 250 -18.47 7.27 9.44
C THR A 250 -19.89 7.19 8.87
N ILE A 251 -20.41 5.98 8.63
CA ILE A 251 -21.80 5.76 8.19
C ILE A 251 -22.78 6.41 9.17
N LYS A 252 -22.63 6.15 10.48
CA LYS A 252 -23.50 6.73 11.51
C LYS A 252 -23.42 8.26 11.54
N GLN A 253 -22.22 8.82 11.39
CA GLN A 253 -22.03 10.28 11.41
C GLN A 253 -22.56 10.97 10.15
N ILE A 254 -22.49 10.33 8.98
CA ILE A 254 -23.13 10.85 7.76
C ILE A 254 -24.65 10.88 7.94
N GLN A 255 -25.24 9.78 8.44
CA GLN A 255 -26.68 9.69 8.68
C GLN A 255 -27.17 10.72 9.70
N SER A 256 -26.42 10.96 10.78
CA SER A 256 -26.78 11.97 11.79
C SER A 256 -26.58 13.41 11.28
N SER A 257 -25.60 13.64 10.41
CA SER A 257 -25.28 14.95 9.88
C SER A 257 -26.20 15.38 8.73
N GLU A 258 -26.78 14.42 7.99
CA GLU A 258 -27.56 14.69 6.77
C GLU A 258 -28.72 15.66 7.02
N SER A 259 -29.55 15.42 8.04
CA SER A 259 -30.70 16.29 8.33
C SER A 259 -30.26 17.69 8.76
N THR A 260 -29.22 17.77 9.60
CA THR A 260 -28.72 19.02 10.18
C THR A 260 -28.05 19.88 9.12
N VAL A 261 -27.23 19.29 8.25
CA VAL A 261 -26.62 20.00 7.12
C VAL A 261 -27.69 20.46 6.15
N THR A 262 -28.63 19.58 5.78
CA THR A 262 -29.69 19.93 4.81
C THR A 262 -30.56 21.08 5.31
N SER A 263 -30.99 21.05 6.57
CA SER A 263 -31.80 22.14 7.14
C SER A 263 -31.03 23.45 7.24
N THR A 264 -29.74 23.38 7.57
CA THR A 264 -28.87 24.56 7.70
C THR A 264 -28.65 25.26 6.35
N LEU A 265 -28.61 24.50 5.25
CA LEU A 265 -28.32 25.03 3.92
C LEU A 265 -29.55 25.58 3.17
N GLN A 266 -30.78 25.25 3.61
CA GLN A 266 -32.02 25.65 2.91
C GLN A 266 -32.17 27.17 2.75
N ASP A 267 -31.81 27.95 3.77
CA ASP A 267 -31.99 29.40 3.78
C ASP A 267 -30.69 30.17 3.49
N THR A 268 -29.87 29.71 2.54
CA THR A 268 -28.56 30.33 2.22
C THR A 268 -28.53 31.18 0.95
N GLU A 269 -29.65 31.27 0.21
CA GLU A 269 -29.72 32.03 -1.05
C GLU A 269 -29.43 33.54 -0.89
N TRP A 270 -29.67 34.08 0.30
CA TRP A 270 -29.41 35.48 0.62
C TRP A 270 -27.92 35.84 0.49
N ILE A 271 -26.99 34.89 0.69
CA ILE A 271 -25.53 35.15 0.57
C ILE A 271 -25.22 35.67 -0.83
N GLN A 272 -25.75 35.00 -1.85
CA GLN A 272 -25.53 35.39 -3.24
C GLN A 272 -26.37 36.60 -3.65
N ARG A 273 -27.64 36.64 -3.24
CA ARG A 273 -28.57 37.70 -3.61
C ARG A 273 -28.14 39.05 -3.02
N ASP A 274 -27.91 39.11 -1.71
CA ASP A 274 -27.63 40.36 -1.00
C ASP A 274 -26.23 40.88 -1.40
N SER A 275 -25.25 39.98 -1.62
CA SER A 275 -23.95 40.36 -2.19
C SER A 275 -24.06 40.95 -3.60
N ARG A 276 -24.97 40.44 -4.45
CA ARG A 276 -25.20 41.01 -5.79
C ARG A 276 -25.84 42.40 -5.71
N ILE A 277 -26.79 42.60 -4.80
CA ILE A 277 -27.40 43.91 -4.56
C ILE A 277 -26.33 44.92 -4.15
N LEU A 278 -25.47 44.58 -3.17
CA LEU A 278 -24.41 45.47 -2.72
C LEU A 278 -23.37 45.75 -3.82
N HIS A 279 -23.04 44.75 -4.63
CA HIS A 279 -22.18 44.94 -5.81
C HIS A 279 -22.78 46.00 -6.76
N ASP A 280 -24.07 45.87 -7.07
CA ASP A 280 -24.75 46.80 -7.98
C ASP A 280 -24.88 48.20 -7.36
N MET A 281 -25.05 48.33 -6.04
CA MET A 281 -25.01 49.62 -5.34
C MET A 281 -23.63 50.28 -5.50
N ILE A 282 -22.53 49.58 -5.24
CA ILE A 282 -21.16 50.11 -5.37
C ILE A 282 -20.86 50.53 -6.82
N PHE A 283 -21.25 49.68 -7.79
CA PHE A 283 -21.01 49.94 -9.20
C PHE A 283 -21.84 51.13 -9.71
N ASN A 284 -23.14 51.16 -9.41
CA ASN A 284 -24.02 52.25 -9.84
C ASN A 284 -23.64 53.58 -9.18
N TYR A 285 -23.26 53.56 -7.89
CA TYR A 285 -22.72 54.73 -7.20
C TYR A 285 -21.50 55.28 -7.94
N SER A 286 -20.50 54.43 -8.16
CA SER A 286 -19.23 54.86 -8.74
C SER A 286 -19.37 55.35 -10.18
N THR A 287 -20.18 54.69 -10.99
CA THR A 287 -20.43 55.11 -12.38
C THR A 287 -21.25 56.39 -12.46
N THR A 288 -22.25 56.56 -11.58
CA THR A 288 -23.03 57.79 -11.51
C THR A 288 -22.13 58.98 -11.20
N TYR A 289 -21.35 58.92 -10.12
CA TYR A 289 -20.55 60.06 -9.67
C TYR A 289 -19.29 60.30 -10.49
N ALA A 290 -18.71 59.27 -11.14
CA ALA A 290 -17.62 59.46 -12.09
C ALA A 290 -18.03 60.25 -13.35
N SER A 291 -19.32 60.23 -13.70
CA SER A 291 -19.87 60.97 -14.84
C SER A 291 -20.38 62.38 -14.50
N ARG A 292 -20.25 62.81 -13.24
CA ARG A 292 -20.76 64.11 -12.78
C ARG A 292 -19.81 65.25 -13.14
N GLY A 293 -20.41 66.37 -13.52
CA GLY A 293 -19.71 67.57 -13.96
C GLY A 293 -19.47 67.59 -15.48
N PRO A 294 -18.98 68.71 -16.01
CA PRO A 294 -18.73 69.96 -15.30
C PRO A 294 -20.02 70.71 -14.91
N PHE A 295 -19.91 71.60 -13.92
CA PHE A 295 -21.00 72.35 -13.33
C PHE A 295 -21.08 73.79 -13.88
N PRO A 296 -22.29 74.34 -14.11
CA PRO A 296 -23.57 73.64 -13.98
C PRO A 296 -23.83 72.68 -15.16
N TYR A 297 -24.58 71.60 -14.90
CA TYR A 297 -24.86 70.55 -15.90
C TYR A 297 -25.47 71.13 -17.19
N ALA A 298 -25.05 70.57 -18.33
CA ALA A 298 -25.56 70.86 -19.68
C ALA A 298 -25.36 72.29 -20.22
N SER A 299 -24.88 73.25 -19.41
CA SER A 299 -24.64 74.65 -19.84
C SER A 299 -23.17 75.05 -19.81
N CYS A 300 -22.29 74.11 -19.45
CA CYS A 300 -20.89 74.37 -19.20
C CYS A 300 -19.99 73.71 -20.27
N THR A 301 -19.19 74.52 -20.96
CA THR A 301 -18.05 74.06 -21.78
C THR A 301 -16.74 74.45 -21.11
N THR A 302 -15.65 73.67 -21.25
CA THR A 302 -14.39 73.83 -20.48
C THR A 302 -13.71 75.21 -20.60
N SER A 303 -14.18 76.10 -21.48
CA SER A 303 -13.70 77.46 -21.70
C SER A 303 -14.50 78.57 -21.02
N ASP A 304 -15.67 78.28 -20.44
CA ASP A 304 -16.55 79.33 -19.88
C ASP A 304 -16.12 79.76 -18.47
N VAL A 305 -16.22 81.05 -18.16
CA VAL A 305 -15.77 81.64 -16.88
C VAL A 305 -16.59 81.14 -15.68
N PHE A 306 -17.80 80.64 -15.90
CA PHE A 306 -18.70 80.15 -14.86
C PHE A 306 -18.61 78.63 -14.65
N CYS A 307 -17.76 77.94 -15.41
CA CYS A 307 -17.63 76.49 -15.37
C CYS A 307 -16.73 76.00 -14.24
N ILE A 308 -17.22 75.01 -13.50
CA ILE A 308 -16.48 74.36 -12.42
C ILE A 308 -16.40 72.85 -12.74
N GLN A 309 -15.19 72.31 -12.86
CA GLN A 309 -14.99 70.86 -13.07
C GLN A 309 -15.32 70.09 -11.80
N CYS A 310 -15.72 68.81 -11.90
CA CYS A 310 -15.71 67.99 -10.71
C CYS A 310 -14.26 67.80 -10.23
N ASN A 311 -14.03 67.91 -8.92
CA ASN A 311 -12.71 67.66 -8.35
C ASN A 311 -12.31 66.19 -8.59
N ASP A 312 -11.17 65.97 -9.24
CA ASP A 312 -10.61 64.63 -9.50
C ASP A 312 -10.38 63.81 -8.23
N LYS A 313 -10.22 64.47 -7.06
CA LYS A 313 -10.12 63.80 -5.77
C LYS A 313 -11.43 63.18 -5.30
N VAL A 314 -12.58 63.62 -5.82
CA VAL A 314 -13.91 63.10 -5.47
C VAL A 314 -14.46 62.26 -6.62
N CYS A 315 -14.54 62.79 -7.84
CA CYS A 315 -15.12 62.07 -8.99
C CYS A 315 -14.10 61.21 -9.77
N GLY A 316 -12.80 61.32 -9.48
CA GLY A 316 -11.73 60.71 -10.28
C GLY A 316 -11.12 59.45 -9.64
N SER A 317 -9.80 59.42 -9.52
CA SER A 317 -9.07 58.21 -9.13
C SER A 317 -9.45 57.63 -7.75
N PRO A 318 -9.77 58.43 -6.71
CA PRO A 318 -10.15 57.85 -5.41
C PRO A 318 -11.49 57.10 -5.46
N LEU A 319 -12.46 57.56 -6.27
CA LEU A 319 -13.73 56.87 -6.48
C LEU A 319 -13.54 55.51 -7.15
N LEU A 320 -12.68 55.44 -8.18
CA LEU A 320 -12.34 54.19 -8.84
C LEU A 320 -11.59 53.23 -7.91
N SER A 321 -10.70 53.76 -7.07
CA SER A 321 -9.99 52.97 -6.04
C SER A 321 -10.95 52.41 -4.99
N PHE A 322 -11.91 53.21 -4.54
CA PHE A 322 -13.00 52.78 -3.67
C PHE A 322 -13.80 51.66 -4.32
N MET A 323 -14.26 51.85 -5.56
CA MET A 323 -15.03 50.84 -6.29
C MET A 323 -14.27 49.50 -6.35
N ASN A 324 -13.02 49.52 -6.84
CA ASN A 324 -12.23 48.29 -6.99
C ASN A 324 -11.96 47.60 -5.65
N SER A 325 -11.61 48.36 -4.62
CA SER A 325 -11.30 47.81 -3.29
C SER A 325 -12.55 47.21 -2.62
N SER A 326 -13.68 47.92 -2.69
CA SER A 326 -14.95 47.46 -2.13
C SER A 326 -15.50 46.24 -2.85
N LEU A 327 -15.44 46.21 -4.19
CA LEU A 327 -15.88 45.05 -4.97
C LEU A 327 -14.98 43.83 -4.76
N ALA A 328 -13.65 44.00 -4.68
CA ALA A 328 -12.73 42.92 -4.37
C ALA A 328 -12.96 42.34 -2.97
N ALA A 329 -13.15 43.22 -1.97
CA ALA A 329 -13.46 42.81 -0.60
C ALA A 329 -14.80 42.07 -0.52
N LEU A 330 -15.82 42.53 -1.24
CA LEU A 330 -17.12 41.90 -1.28
C LEU A 330 -17.06 40.51 -1.92
N ALA A 331 -16.32 40.38 -3.02
CA ALA A 331 -16.09 39.09 -3.67
C ALA A 331 -15.37 38.09 -2.75
N ALA A 332 -14.36 38.55 -2.00
CA ALA A 332 -13.64 37.72 -1.03
C ALA A 332 -14.56 37.28 0.13
N SER A 333 -15.34 38.21 0.70
CA SER A 333 -16.29 37.94 1.78
C SER A 333 -17.38 36.94 1.36
N LYS A 334 -17.97 37.12 0.17
CA LYS A 334 -18.93 36.19 -0.41
C LYS A 334 -18.33 34.79 -0.61
N SER A 335 -17.17 34.71 -1.28
CA SER A 335 -16.54 33.42 -1.60
C SER A 335 -16.18 32.64 -0.34
N ALA A 336 -15.71 33.32 0.71
CA ALA A 336 -15.35 32.70 1.99
C ALA A 336 -16.48 31.88 2.62
N VAL A 337 -17.73 32.28 2.41
CA VAL A 337 -18.91 31.60 2.97
C VAL A 337 -19.58 30.69 1.95
N GLN A 338 -19.68 31.14 0.69
CA GLN A 338 -20.38 30.41 -0.37
C GLN A 338 -19.67 29.09 -0.72
N ILE A 339 -18.33 29.05 -0.72
CA ILE A 339 -17.57 27.86 -1.06
C ILE A 339 -17.83 26.72 -0.04
N PRO A 340 -17.69 26.93 1.29
CA PRO A 340 -18.08 25.92 2.27
C PRO A 340 -19.53 25.45 2.13
N VAL A 341 -20.48 26.38 1.97
CA VAL A 341 -21.91 26.07 1.77
C VAL A 341 -22.12 25.19 0.54
N SER A 342 -21.50 25.54 -0.60
CA SER A 342 -21.61 24.77 -1.84
C SER A 342 -20.97 23.39 -1.72
N THR A 343 -19.81 23.29 -1.06
CA THR A 343 -19.10 22.01 -0.83
C THR A 343 -19.96 21.07 -0.01
N LEU A 344 -20.56 21.56 1.09
CA LEU A 344 -21.47 20.78 1.91
C LEU A 344 -22.73 20.37 1.14
N SER A 345 -23.31 21.28 0.34
CA SER A 345 -24.49 20.97 -0.47
C SER A 345 -24.23 19.83 -1.47
N VAL A 346 -23.08 19.85 -2.14
CA VAL A 346 -22.70 18.82 -3.13
C VAL A 346 -22.36 17.50 -2.44
N ALA A 347 -21.63 17.53 -1.33
CA ALA A 347 -21.26 16.34 -0.57
C ALA A 347 -22.50 15.60 -0.05
N PHE A 348 -23.44 16.34 0.56
CA PHE A 348 -24.65 15.75 1.14
C PHE A 348 -25.77 15.49 0.13
N ALA A 349 -25.75 16.11 -1.06
CA ALA A 349 -26.61 15.68 -2.17
C ALA A 349 -26.31 14.26 -2.66
N GLN A 350 -25.07 13.77 -2.43
CA GLN A 350 -24.65 12.42 -2.82
C GLN A 350 -24.73 11.39 -1.68
N THR A 351 -25.33 11.75 -0.54
CA THR A 351 -25.36 10.94 0.69
C THR A 351 -25.77 9.50 0.45
N THR A 352 -26.85 9.26 -0.30
CA THR A 352 -27.31 7.89 -0.61
C THR A 352 -26.23 7.05 -1.32
N SER A 353 -25.54 7.65 -2.31
CA SER A 353 -24.48 6.97 -3.03
C SER A 353 -23.25 6.72 -2.14
N THR A 354 -22.88 7.69 -1.30
CA THR A 354 -21.75 7.57 -0.37
C THR A 354 -22.01 6.52 0.69
N LEU A 355 -23.20 6.52 1.30
CA LEU A 355 -23.62 5.49 2.27
C LEU A 355 -23.61 4.10 1.64
N SER A 356 -24.09 3.96 0.41
CA SER A 356 -24.10 2.67 -0.28
C SER A 356 -22.68 2.11 -0.52
N ALA A 357 -21.73 2.97 -0.89
CA ALA A 357 -20.34 2.59 -1.10
C ALA A 357 -19.66 2.20 0.22
N LEU A 358 -19.86 2.99 1.29
CA LEU A 358 -19.32 2.71 2.62
C LEU A 358 -19.87 1.40 3.20
N GLN A 359 -21.18 1.16 3.08
CA GLN A 359 -21.81 -0.09 3.52
C GLN A 359 -21.29 -1.29 2.72
N SER A 360 -21.09 -1.15 1.41
CA SER A 360 -20.44 -2.17 0.60
C SER A 360 -19.02 -2.45 1.10
N ALA A 361 -18.23 -1.43 1.37
CA ALA A 361 -16.88 -1.58 1.91
C ALA A 361 -16.85 -2.33 3.26
N VAL A 362 -17.78 -2.01 4.16
CA VAL A 362 -17.95 -2.72 5.45
C VAL A 362 -18.23 -4.21 5.24
N LEU A 363 -19.14 -4.55 4.31
CA LEU A 363 -19.44 -5.95 3.98
C LEU A 363 -18.21 -6.68 3.44
N GLN A 364 -17.45 -6.05 2.53
CA GLN A 364 -16.25 -6.64 1.95
C GLN A 364 -15.16 -6.90 3.01
N LEU A 365 -14.97 -5.97 3.95
CA LEU A 365 -14.03 -6.13 5.06
C LEU A 365 -14.48 -7.22 6.05
N SER A 366 -15.79 -7.34 6.28
CA SER A 366 -16.34 -8.44 7.09
C SER A 366 -16.11 -9.81 6.42
N GLU A 367 -16.30 -9.90 5.11
CA GLU A 367 -16.01 -11.11 4.32
C GLU A 367 -14.52 -11.46 4.37
N LEU A 368 -13.63 -10.47 4.25
CA LEU A 368 -12.19 -10.64 4.41
C LEU A 368 -11.84 -11.21 5.79
N GLY A 369 -12.39 -10.63 6.87
CA GLY A 369 -12.17 -11.10 8.23
C GLY A 369 -12.62 -12.55 8.44
N ASN A 370 -13.80 -12.91 7.91
CA ASN A 370 -14.33 -14.28 7.99
C ASN A 370 -13.47 -15.28 7.21
N LEU A 371 -13.08 -14.96 5.98
CA LEU A 371 -12.23 -15.82 5.15
C LEU A 371 -10.86 -16.04 5.80
N THR A 372 -10.30 -14.98 6.38
CA THR A 372 -9.01 -15.03 7.07
C THR A 372 -9.07 -15.92 8.31
N ASN A 373 -10.15 -15.82 9.10
CA ASN A 373 -10.36 -16.70 10.26
C ASN A 373 -10.54 -18.17 9.85
N ALA A 374 -11.28 -18.45 8.77
CA ALA A 374 -11.42 -19.81 8.23
C ALA A 374 -10.09 -20.37 7.71
N SER A 375 -9.28 -19.53 7.05
CA SER A 375 -7.93 -19.89 6.59
C SER A 375 -6.97 -20.16 7.75
N ARG A 376 -7.12 -19.44 8.87
CA ARG A 376 -6.35 -19.69 10.10
C ARG A 376 -6.67 -21.06 10.67
N GLN A 377 -7.95 -21.40 10.80
CA GLN A 377 -8.37 -22.73 11.27
C GLN A 377 -7.83 -23.86 10.38
N SER A 378 -7.78 -23.65 9.06
CA SER A 378 -7.20 -24.61 8.13
C SER A 378 -5.68 -24.75 8.32
N THR A 379 -4.98 -23.63 8.55
CA THR A 379 -3.55 -23.61 8.88
C THR A 379 -3.26 -24.38 10.17
N ASP A 380 -4.08 -24.21 11.22
CA ASP A 380 -3.92 -24.91 12.50
C ASP A 380 -4.10 -26.42 12.34
N VAL A 381 -5.06 -26.88 11.53
CA VAL A 381 -5.26 -28.30 11.22
C VAL A 381 -4.04 -28.87 10.48
N LEU A 382 -3.51 -28.14 9.49
CA LEU A 382 -2.32 -28.55 8.75
C LEU A 382 -1.07 -28.59 9.63
N GLN A 383 -0.91 -27.64 10.54
CA GLN A 383 0.18 -27.63 11.51
C GLN A 383 0.08 -28.87 12.42
N ASN A 384 -1.09 -29.15 13.00
CA ASN A 384 -1.29 -30.33 13.85
C ASN A 384 -1.02 -31.63 13.10
N ALA A 385 -1.47 -31.73 11.84
CA ALA A 385 -1.18 -32.88 11.00
C ALA A 385 0.34 -33.01 10.74
N PHE A 386 1.00 -31.91 10.41
CA PHE A 386 2.45 -31.90 10.19
C PHE A 386 3.22 -32.32 11.44
N GLU A 387 2.88 -31.80 12.62
CA GLU A 387 3.49 -32.16 13.90
C GLU A 387 3.33 -33.66 14.21
N SER A 388 2.17 -34.25 13.88
CA SER A 388 1.93 -35.69 14.04
C SER A 388 2.85 -36.54 13.14
N TYR A 389 3.12 -36.10 11.91
CA TYR A 389 3.98 -36.83 10.96
C TYR A 389 5.48 -36.49 11.09
N SER A 390 5.82 -35.30 11.60
CA SER A 390 7.20 -34.82 11.69
C SER A 390 8.04 -35.69 12.62
N PHE A 391 7.48 -36.20 13.71
CA PHE A 391 8.16 -37.10 14.64
C PHE A 391 8.65 -38.39 13.94
N SER A 392 7.79 -39.02 13.12
CA SER A 392 8.12 -40.25 12.39
C SER A 392 9.19 -40.02 11.30
N ARG A 393 9.10 -38.89 10.57
CA ARG A 393 10.05 -38.53 9.50
C ARG A 393 11.45 -38.20 10.05
N THR A 394 11.49 -37.40 11.11
CA THR A 394 12.72 -36.93 11.77
C THR A 394 13.48 -38.10 12.38
N ALA A 395 12.76 -39.07 12.98
CA ALA A 395 13.34 -40.31 13.48
C ALA A 395 13.95 -41.16 12.35
N LEU A 396 13.25 -41.31 11.22
CA LEU A 396 13.71 -42.16 10.12
C LEU A 396 15.02 -41.67 9.50
N VAL A 397 15.14 -40.36 9.23
CA VAL A 397 16.37 -39.77 8.67
C VAL A 397 17.54 -40.02 9.62
N LEU A 398 17.40 -39.74 10.91
CA LEU A 398 18.46 -39.95 11.90
C LEU A 398 18.82 -41.41 12.08
N CYS A 399 17.84 -42.33 12.02
CA CYS A 399 18.09 -43.76 12.10
C CYS A 399 19.03 -44.25 11.01
N VAL A 400 18.91 -43.77 9.77
CA VAL A 400 19.81 -44.19 8.66
C VAL A 400 21.26 -43.82 8.97
N PHE A 401 21.51 -42.61 9.45
CA PHE A 401 22.85 -42.16 9.84
C PHE A 401 23.37 -42.87 11.09
N LEU A 402 22.50 -43.13 12.07
CA LEU A 402 22.85 -43.87 13.28
C LEU A 402 23.22 -45.32 12.98
N PHE A 403 22.47 -46.00 12.11
CA PHE A 403 22.81 -47.35 11.66
C PHE A 403 24.13 -47.37 10.86
N ALA A 404 24.39 -46.35 10.04
CA ALA A 404 25.69 -46.19 9.37
C ALA A 404 26.84 -46.09 10.37
N MET A 405 26.66 -45.28 11.43
CA MET A 405 27.63 -45.08 12.50
C MET A 405 27.89 -46.38 13.27
N VAL A 406 26.84 -47.09 13.70
CA VAL A 406 26.96 -48.37 14.41
C VAL A 406 27.67 -49.41 13.54
N ALA A 407 27.26 -49.56 12.28
CA ALA A 407 27.88 -50.49 11.35
C ALA A 407 29.36 -50.15 11.09
N SER A 408 29.71 -48.87 11.04
CA SER A 408 31.09 -48.41 10.87
C SER A 408 31.95 -48.62 12.12
N ILE A 409 31.42 -48.39 13.33
CA ILE A 409 32.11 -48.66 14.60
C ILE A 409 32.39 -50.15 14.76
N LEU A 410 31.43 -51.03 14.41
CA LEU A 410 31.65 -52.48 14.39
C LEU A 410 32.80 -52.87 13.46
N GLY A 411 32.91 -52.20 12.31
CA GLY A 411 34.01 -52.37 11.37
C GLY A 411 35.35 -51.95 11.94
N MET A 412 35.42 -50.75 12.56
CA MET A 412 36.62 -50.28 13.24
C MET A 412 37.06 -51.23 14.36
N ALA A 413 36.13 -51.67 15.21
CA ALA A 413 36.42 -52.61 16.29
C ALA A 413 37.01 -53.92 15.76
N GLY A 414 36.46 -54.43 14.64
CA GLY A 414 36.99 -55.60 13.94
C GLY A 414 38.41 -55.39 13.40
N ILE A 415 38.70 -54.21 12.82
CA ILE A 415 40.02 -53.85 12.30
C ILE A 415 41.06 -53.74 13.44
N PHE A 416 40.77 -52.96 14.49
CA PHE A 416 41.69 -52.77 15.62
C PHE A 416 42.03 -54.09 16.32
N GLN A 417 41.02 -54.92 16.57
CA GLN A 417 41.26 -56.22 17.20
C GLN A 417 42.02 -57.20 16.29
N GLY A 418 41.76 -57.19 14.98
CA GLY A 418 42.47 -58.01 14.01
C GLY A 418 43.95 -57.61 13.83
N ILE A 419 44.29 -56.33 14.02
CA ILE A 419 45.67 -55.84 13.97
C ILE A 419 46.43 -56.21 15.26
N CYS A 420 45.79 -56.11 16.42
CA CYS A 420 46.41 -56.26 17.74
C CYS A 420 46.55 -57.72 18.25
N LYS A 421 45.67 -58.66 17.84
CA LYS A 421 45.69 -60.05 18.36
C LYS A 421 45.89 -61.09 17.23
N LYS A 422 46.76 -62.09 17.46
CA LYS A 422 47.20 -63.09 16.45
C LYS A 422 46.17 -64.19 16.12
N LYS A 423 45.12 -64.38 16.94
CA LYS A 423 43.93 -65.24 16.68
C LYS A 423 42.73 -64.61 17.37
N THR A 424 41.68 -64.24 16.64
CA THR A 424 40.50 -63.58 17.21
C THR A 424 39.20 -64.23 16.74
N SER A 425 38.24 -64.41 17.67
CA SER A 425 36.88 -64.92 17.39
C SER A 425 35.92 -63.83 16.86
N TRP A 426 36.37 -62.57 16.81
CA TRP A 426 35.55 -61.39 16.49
C TRP A 426 35.41 -61.11 14.98
N ASN A 427 35.85 -62.06 14.18
CA ASN A 427 35.72 -62.09 12.73
C ASN A 427 34.28 -61.90 12.18
N PRO A 428 33.20 -62.31 12.89
CA PRO A 428 31.83 -62.00 12.48
C PRO A 428 31.47 -60.52 12.52
N THR A 429 32.18 -59.66 13.27
CA THR A 429 31.84 -58.23 13.37
C THR A 429 32.13 -57.48 12.07
N LEU A 430 33.18 -57.85 11.34
CA LEU A 430 33.45 -57.31 10.01
C LEU A 430 32.36 -57.74 9.01
N HIS A 431 31.86 -58.97 9.12
CA HIS A 431 30.73 -59.44 8.32
C HIS A 431 29.44 -58.66 8.57
N ALA A 432 29.11 -58.46 9.85
CA ALA A 432 27.97 -57.63 10.24
C ALA A 432 28.15 -56.18 9.74
N SER A 433 29.33 -55.61 9.89
CA SER A 433 29.66 -54.24 9.47
C SER A 433 29.43 -54.01 7.98
N TRP A 434 30.04 -54.80 7.09
CA TRP A 434 29.89 -54.56 5.65
C TRP A 434 28.48 -54.90 5.15
N THR A 435 27.80 -55.88 5.75
CA THR A 435 26.41 -56.22 5.38
C THR A 435 25.44 -55.10 5.77
N LEU A 436 25.55 -54.57 6.99
CA LEU A 436 24.73 -53.45 7.44
C LEU A 436 25.03 -52.19 6.64
N ASN A 437 26.30 -51.91 6.34
CA ASN A 437 26.68 -50.77 5.52
C ASN A 437 26.09 -50.84 4.10
N VAL A 438 25.94 -52.03 3.50
CA VAL A 438 25.25 -52.18 2.20
C VAL A 438 23.77 -51.81 2.32
N LEU A 439 23.07 -52.30 3.34
CA LEU A 439 21.66 -51.97 3.55
C LEU A 439 21.45 -50.47 3.77
N VAL A 440 22.30 -49.86 4.58
CA VAL A 440 22.28 -48.41 4.83
C VAL A 440 22.63 -47.62 3.58
N CYS A 441 23.56 -48.10 2.74
CA CYS A 441 23.92 -47.46 1.48
C CYS A 441 22.74 -47.46 0.48
N ILE A 442 22.00 -48.57 0.38
CA ILE A 442 20.77 -48.69 -0.43
C ILE A 442 19.72 -47.68 0.05
N LEU A 443 19.45 -47.65 1.36
CA LEU A 443 18.48 -46.74 1.97
C LEU A 443 18.93 -45.28 1.86
N GLY A 444 20.22 -45.00 1.98
CA GLY A 444 20.81 -43.66 1.91
C GLY A 444 20.66 -43.03 0.52
N PHE A 445 20.87 -43.79 -0.56
CA PHE A 445 20.63 -43.29 -1.92
C PHE A 445 19.14 -43.01 -2.20
N VAL A 446 18.25 -43.88 -1.72
CA VAL A 446 16.80 -43.66 -1.83
C VAL A 446 16.39 -42.42 -1.04
N LEU A 447 16.83 -42.31 0.22
CA LEU A 447 16.54 -41.18 1.08
C LEU A 447 17.04 -39.86 0.49
N SER A 448 18.29 -39.83 0.00
CA SER A 448 18.85 -38.65 -0.65
C SER A 448 17.99 -38.20 -1.84
N SER A 449 17.57 -39.12 -2.71
CA SER A 449 16.73 -38.81 -3.86
C SER A 449 15.33 -38.33 -3.48
N ALA A 450 14.72 -38.90 -2.43
CA ALA A 450 13.43 -38.48 -1.91
C ALA A 450 13.50 -37.06 -1.33
N LEU A 451 14.54 -36.75 -0.54
CA LEU A 451 14.76 -35.42 0.01
C LEU A 451 15.06 -34.38 -1.09
N LEU A 452 15.74 -34.77 -2.16
CA LEU A 452 15.97 -33.89 -3.31
C LEU A 452 14.65 -33.56 -4.03
N ALA A 453 13.74 -34.52 -4.17
CA ALA A 453 12.40 -34.30 -4.71
C ALA A 453 11.55 -33.39 -3.81
N ILE A 454 11.63 -33.57 -2.48
CA ILE A 454 10.99 -32.67 -1.50
C ILE A 454 11.58 -31.25 -1.61
N GLY A 455 12.90 -31.11 -1.78
CA GLY A 455 13.53 -29.82 -2.04
C GLY A 455 13.00 -29.15 -3.31
N ALA A 456 12.75 -29.91 -4.39
CA ALA A 456 12.13 -29.37 -5.59
C ALA A 456 10.68 -28.91 -5.34
N LEU A 457 9.95 -29.58 -4.44
CA LEU A 457 8.61 -29.14 -4.03
C LEU A 457 8.66 -27.82 -3.26
N TRP A 458 9.59 -27.65 -2.32
CA TRP A 458 9.79 -26.37 -1.62
C TRP A 458 10.17 -25.25 -2.57
N TYR A 459 11.04 -25.53 -3.53
CA TYR A 459 11.40 -24.58 -4.59
C TYR A 459 10.19 -24.17 -5.45
N ASP A 460 9.30 -25.10 -5.78
CA ASP A 460 8.06 -24.77 -6.48
C ASP A 460 7.15 -23.86 -5.62
N SER A 461 7.05 -24.13 -4.31
CA SER A 461 6.31 -23.26 -3.37
C SER A 461 6.83 -21.83 -3.33
N CYS A 462 8.15 -21.62 -3.39
CA CYS A 462 8.76 -20.29 -3.50
C CYS A 462 8.33 -19.53 -4.77
N ASN A 463 8.21 -20.24 -5.89
CA ASN A 463 7.74 -19.66 -7.14
C ASN A 463 6.24 -19.34 -7.05
N TYR A 464 5.43 -20.18 -6.41
CA TYR A 464 4.01 -19.89 -6.18
C TYR A 464 3.82 -18.65 -5.30
N LEU A 465 4.58 -18.50 -4.21
CA LEU A 465 4.55 -17.30 -3.37
C LEU A 465 4.88 -16.04 -4.18
N THR A 466 5.91 -16.12 -5.02
CA THR A 466 6.31 -14.99 -5.89
C THR A 466 5.22 -14.62 -6.89
N ILE A 467 4.55 -15.61 -7.48
CA ILE A 467 3.41 -15.39 -8.39
C ILE A 467 2.27 -14.71 -7.66
N LEU A 468 1.88 -15.24 -6.50
CA LEU A 468 0.80 -14.69 -5.68
C LEU A 468 1.09 -13.27 -5.20
N ARG A 469 2.34 -12.95 -4.85
CA ARG A 469 2.75 -11.57 -4.53
C ARG A 469 2.64 -10.64 -5.74
N SER A 470 2.95 -11.14 -6.94
CA SER A 470 2.94 -10.31 -8.14
C SER A 470 1.54 -9.94 -8.60
N ASP A 471 0.61 -10.90 -8.55
CA ASP A 471 -0.81 -10.69 -8.84
C ASP A 471 -1.66 -11.86 -8.33
N MET A 472 -2.54 -11.59 -7.37
CA MET A 472 -3.51 -12.57 -6.86
C MET A 472 -4.79 -12.69 -7.70
N SER A 473 -5.08 -11.72 -8.57
CA SER A 473 -6.36 -11.62 -9.26
C SER A 473 -6.71 -12.83 -10.14
N PRO A 474 -5.77 -13.56 -10.78
CA PRO A 474 -6.11 -14.77 -11.55
C PRO A 474 -6.61 -15.95 -10.70
N TYR A 475 -6.35 -15.94 -9.40
CA TYR A 475 -6.51 -17.10 -8.51
C TYR A 475 -7.58 -16.92 -7.44
N PHE A 476 -7.85 -15.67 -7.06
CA PHE A 476 -8.76 -15.31 -5.98
C PHE A 476 -9.83 -14.32 -6.44
N PRO A 477 -10.97 -14.23 -5.71
CA PRO A 477 -12.00 -13.24 -5.97
C PRO A 477 -11.46 -11.81 -6.13
N SER A 478 -12.06 -11.04 -7.01
CA SER A 478 -11.62 -9.70 -7.44
C SER A 478 -11.55 -8.72 -6.27
N ARG A 479 -12.47 -8.78 -5.32
CA ARG A 479 -12.47 -7.91 -4.13
C ARG A 479 -11.29 -8.24 -3.21
N LEU A 480 -11.10 -9.52 -2.91
CA LEU A 480 -9.98 -9.99 -2.07
C LEU A 480 -8.63 -9.68 -2.72
N SER A 481 -8.47 -10.07 -3.98
CA SER A 481 -7.22 -9.86 -4.72
C SER A 481 -6.93 -8.37 -4.92
N GLY A 482 -7.95 -7.55 -5.19
CA GLY A 482 -7.81 -6.09 -5.27
C GLY A 482 -7.26 -5.49 -3.99
N MET A 483 -7.80 -5.89 -2.82
CA MET A 483 -7.31 -5.46 -1.51
C MET A 483 -5.84 -5.87 -1.27
N VAL A 484 -5.54 -7.16 -1.44
CA VAL A 484 -4.20 -7.68 -1.14
C VAL A 484 -3.13 -7.16 -2.12
N ASN A 485 -3.46 -7.06 -3.41
CA ASN A 485 -2.58 -6.47 -4.43
C ASN A 485 -2.29 -4.98 -4.11
N THR A 486 -3.29 -4.24 -3.67
CA THR A 486 -3.15 -2.83 -3.25
C THR A 486 -2.16 -2.71 -2.08
N CYS A 487 -2.25 -3.63 -1.11
CA CYS A 487 -1.31 -3.69 0.00
C CYS A 487 0.12 -4.05 -0.41
N PHE A 488 0.28 -5.01 -1.34
CA PHE A 488 1.60 -5.33 -1.89
C PHE A 488 2.23 -4.16 -2.65
N ASN A 489 1.41 -3.39 -3.37
CA ASN A 489 1.84 -2.22 -4.13
C ASN A 489 2.00 -0.94 -3.29
N GLY A 490 1.57 -0.95 -2.02
CA GLY A 490 1.63 0.22 -1.14
C GLY A 490 0.69 1.35 -1.55
N THR A 491 -0.39 1.03 -2.25
CA THR A 491 -1.44 1.99 -2.65
C THR A 491 -2.57 2.02 -1.63
N SER A 492 -3.45 3.03 -1.69
CA SER A 492 -4.57 3.18 -0.73
C SER A 492 -5.66 2.12 -0.91
N LEU A 493 -6.08 1.45 0.17
CA LEU A 493 -7.20 0.49 0.15
C LEU A 493 -8.52 1.18 -0.13
N LEU A 494 -8.66 2.46 0.26
CA LEU A 494 -9.85 3.28 -0.02
C LEU A 494 -10.16 3.37 -1.52
N SER A 495 -9.12 3.34 -2.35
CA SER A 495 -9.23 3.29 -3.81
C SER A 495 -9.83 1.94 -4.26
N SER A 496 -9.28 0.83 -3.76
CA SER A 496 -9.77 -0.52 -4.06
C SER A 496 -11.20 -0.78 -3.56
N LEU A 497 -11.59 -0.10 -2.49
CA LEU A 497 -12.93 -0.11 -1.91
C LEU A 497 -13.91 0.84 -2.60
N ALA A 498 -13.44 1.65 -3.57
CA ALA A 498 -14.22 2.68 -4.26
C ALA A 498 -14.86 3.73 -3.33
N ILE A 499 -14.21 4.05 -2.21
CA ILE A 499 -14.68 5.03 -1.22
C ILE A 499 -13.80 6.29 -1.13
N GLU A 500 -12.62 6.29 -1.75
CA GLU A 500 -11.69 7.43 -1.73
C GLU A 500 -12.34 8.72 -2.24
N GLU A 501 -12.89 8.71 -3.46
CA GLU A 501 -13.58 9.87 -4.04
C GLU A 501 -14.82 10.29 -3.24
N LYS A 502 -15.51 9.30 -2.65
CA LYS A 502 -16.71 9.53 -1.82
C LYS A 502 -16.40 10.24 -0.51
N LEU A 503 -15.17 10.10 -0.01
CA LEU A 503 -14.69 10.74 1.21
C LEU A 503 -13.79 11.95 0.95
N ALA A 504 -13.56 12.34 -0.31
CA ALA A 504 -12.66 13.44 -0.66
C ALA A 504 -13.15 14.82 -0.17
N PHE A 505 -14.47 14.99 0.03
CA PHE A 505 -15.05 16.25 0.50
C PHE A 505 -14.51 16.68 1.89
N SER A 506 -14.05 15.74 2.72
CA SER A 506 -13.52 16.07 4.05
C SER A 506 -12.23 16.89 3.98
N CYS A 507 -11.39 16.66 2.97
CA CYS A 507 -10.19 17.47 2.72
C CYS A 507 -10.57 18.91 2.35
N ALA A 508 -11.47 19.05 1.37
CA ALA A 508 -11.91 20.35 0.91
C ALA A 508 -12.59 21.15 2.04
N LEU A 509 -13.30 20.47 2.94
CA LEU A 509 -13.98 21.12 4.05
C LEU A 509 -13.00 21.75 5.06
N GLU A 510 -11.87 21.10 5.36
CA GLU A 510 -10.84 21.68 6.24
C GLU A 510 -10.23 22.94 5.62
N ASP A 511 -9.85 22.89 4.34
CA ASP A 511 -9.32 24.04 3.60
C ASP A 511 -10.33 25.20 3.55
N ASN A 512 -11.61 24.87 3.34
CA ASN A 512 -12.70 25.84 3.32
C ASN A 512 -12.89 26.52 4.69
N TYR A 513 -12.72 25.78 5.80
CA TYR A 513 -12.78 26.37 7.13
C TYR A 513 -11.60 27.30 7.42
N GLN A 514 -10.41 27.01 6.91
CA GLN A 514 -9.25 27.91 6.99
C GLN A 514 -9.46 29.18 6.16
N MET A 515 -10.04 29.06 4.96
CA MET A 515 -10.42 30.22 4.16
C MET A 515 -11.46 31.08 4.89
N LEU A 516 -12.47 30.45 5.50
CA LEU A 516 -13.50 31.14 6.25
C LEU A 516 -12.93 31.86 7.49
N SER A 517 -11.97 31.26 8.21
CA SER A 517 -11.38 31.84 9.42
C SER A 517 -10.46 33.03 9.14
N THR A 518 -9.85 33.09 7.95
CA THR A 518 -8.90 34.14 7.54
C THR A 518 -9.56 35.27 6.75
N ALA A 519 -10.79 35.10 6.26
CA ALA A 519 -11.49 36.08 5.46
C ALA A 519 -11.83 37.36 6.26
N ASN A 520 -11.49 38.53 5.71
CA ASN A 520 -11.88 39.81 6.29
C ASN A 520 -13.30 40.21 5.88
N ILE A 521 -14.29 39.62 6.54
CA ILE A 521 -15.72 39.85 6.27
C ILE A 521 -16.13 41.32 6.50
N LYS A 522 -15.38 42.06 7.32
CA LYS A 522 -15.65 43.47 7.65
C LYS A 522 -15.10 44.48 6.64
N ALA A 523 -14.26 44.03 5.71
CA ALA A 523 -13.60 44.91 4.75
C ALA A 523 -14.57 45.73 3.88
N PRO A 524 -15.66 45.16 3.31
CA PRO A 524 -16.56 45.91 2.43
C PRO A 524 -17.19 47.14 3.11
N ALA A 525 -17.79 46.96 4.29
CA ALA A 525 -18.39 48.07 5.04
C ALA A 525 -17.34 49.10 5.47
N SER A 526 -16.15 48.65 5.89
CA SER A 526 -15.06 49.56 6.25
C SER A 526 -14.58 50.42 5.08
N TYR A 527 -14.56 49.89 3.85
CA TYR A 527 -14.22 50.70 2.67
C TYR A 527 -15.31 51.74 2.35
N ILE A 528 -16.58 51.38 2.52
CA ILE A 528 -17.72 52.29 2.33
C ILE A 528 -17.68 53.41 3.36
N GLU A 529 -17.52 53.08 4.64
CA GLU A 529 -17.41 54.06 5.73
C GLU A 529 -16.22 55.00 5.54
N LYS A 530 -15.04 54.47 5.24
CA LYS A 530 -13.82 55.27 5.00
C LYS A 530 -13.98 56.23 3.83
N TYR A 531 -14.61 55.78 2.75
CA TYR A 531 -14.84 56.65 1.61
C TYR A 531 -15.93 57.69 1.89
N GLY A 532 -16.95 57.35 2.67
CA GLY A 532 -17.95 58.29 3.18
C GLY A 532 -17.36 59.41 4.03
N GLU A 533 -16.52 59.07 5.02
CA GLU A 533 -15.81 60.07 5.81
C GLU A 533 -14.85 60.91 4.94
N PHE A 534 -14.20 60.30 3.94
CA PHE A 534 -13.39 61.05 2.98
C PHE A 534 -14.19 62.06 2.17
N VAL A 535 -15.40 61.72 1.70
CA VAL A 535 -16.27 62.64 0.93
C VAL A 535 -16.78 63.79 1.81
N LYS A 536 -17.02 63.54 3.10
CA LYS A 536 -17.51 64.53 4.07
C LYS A 536 -16.55 65.70 4.31
N ASP A 537 -15.25 65.50 4.10
CA ASP A 537 -14.24 66.55 4.24
C ASP A 537 -14.24 67.55 3.07
N PHE A 538 -14.97 67.27 1.98
CA PHE A 538 -15.04 68.15 0.82
C PHE A 538 -16.15 69.20 0.96
N GLY A 539 -15.78 70.45 0.70
CA GLY A 539 -16.71 71.55 0.54
C GLY A 539 -16.59 72.22 -0.83
N LEU A 540 -17.39 73.26 -1.01
CA LEU A 540 -17.44 74.03 -2.26
C LEU A 540 -16.08 74.62 -2.68
N GLY A 541 -15.25 75.02 -1.71
CA GLY A 541 -13.91 75.56 -1.96
C GLY A 541 -12.98 74.57 -2.63
N ASP A 542 -13.12 73.28 -2.34
CA ASP A 542 -12.30 72.21 -2.92
C ASP A 542 -12.61 71.97 -4.40
N PHE A 543 -13.80 72.36 -4.85
CA PHE A 543 -14.17 72.32 -6.27
C PHE A 543 -13.67 73.56 -7.02
N GLY A 544 -13.04 74.52 -6.33
CA GLY A 544 -12.60 75.78 -6.92
C GLY A 544 -13.69 76.85 -6.95
N TYR A 545 -14.81 76.66 -6.24
CA TYR A 545 -15.82 77.71 -6.10
C TYR A 545 -15.25 78.87 -5.28
N ASN A 546 -15.04 80.00 -5.96
CA ASN A 546 -14.56 81.22 -5.37
C ASN A 546 -15.73 82.16 -5.01
N VAL A 547 -15.98 82.33 -3.71
CA VAL A 547 -17.04 83.21 -3.18
C VAL A 547 -16.83 84.67 -3.59
N THR A 548 -15.57 85.13 -3.68
CA THR A 548 -15.24 86.49 -4.13
C THR A 548 -15.59 86.68 -5.60
N LEU A 549 -15.28 85.70 -6.45
CA LEU A 549 -15.67 85.72 -7.87
C LEU A 549 -17.21 85.71 -8.01
N SER A 550 -17.91 84.93 -7.19
CA SER A 550 -19.39 84.92 -7.17
C SER A 550 -19.95 86.32 -6.90
N ARG A 551 -19.49 86.98 -5.82
CA ARG A 551 -19.90 88.35 -5.49
C ARG A 551 -19.55 89.35 -6.59
N GLN A 552 -18.38 89.21 -7.22
CA GLN A 552 -17.97 90.06 -8.35
C GLN A 552 -18.88 89.87 -9.57
N LEU A 553 -19.23 88.64 -9.92
CA LEU A 553 -20.14 88.34 -11.03
C LEU A 553 -21.55 88.86 -10.76
N ILE A 554 -22.08 88.65 -9.54
CA ILE A 554 -23.39 89.17 -9.13
C ILE A 554 -23.40 90.71 -9.15
N SER A 555 -22.37 91.36 -8.63
CA SER A 555 -22.23 92.82 -8.67
C SER A 555 -22.18 93.34 -10.12
N LYS A 556 -21.39 92.68 -10.98
CA LYS A 556 -21.30 93.00 -12.41
C LYS A 556 -22.64 92.81 -13.14
N SER A 557 -23.40 91.78 -12.78
CA SER A 557 -24.75 91.55 -13.30
C SER A 557 -25.69 92.70 -12.92
N THR A 558 -25.69 93.10 -11.64
CA THR A 558 -26.48 94.24 -11.14
C THR A 558 -26.12 95.54 -11.85
N SER A 559 -24.82 95.85 -11.98
CA SER A 559 -24.38 97.06 -12.71
C SER A 559 -24.79 97.03 -14.17
N ALA A 560 -24.61 95.90 -14.86
CA ALA A 560 -24.95 95.79 -16.28
C ALA A 560 -26.47 95.86 -16.54
N ALA A 561 -27.30 95.36 -15.61
CA ALA A 561 -28.75 95.51 -15.66
C ALA A 561 -29.20 96.97 -15.45
N SER A 562 -28.55 97.68 -14.52
CA SER A 562 -28.76 99.11 -14.30
C SER A 562 -28.37 99.94 -15.53
N ASP A 563 -27.20 99.68 -16.13
CA ASP A 563 -26.71 100.36 -17.34
C ASP A 563 -27.64 100.14 -18.55
N ALA A 564 -28.25 98.95 -18.64
CA ALA A 564 -29.25 98.65 -19.66
C ALA A 564 -30.65 99.23 -19.35
N ASN A 565 -30.83 99.83 -18.16
CA ASN A 565 -32.05 100.44 -17.66
C ASN A 565 -33.26 99.47 -17.71
N THR A 566 -33.09 98.27 -17.16
CA THR A 566 -34.09 97.19 -17.16
C THR A 566 -35.16 97.33 -16.07
N SER A 567 -35.20 98.45 -15.33
CA SER A 567 -36.16 98.71 -14.24
C SER A 567 -36.15 97.66 -13.11
N ALA A 568 -34.98 97.17 -12.71
CA ALA A 568 -34.82 96.35 -11.50
C ALA A 568 -35.10 97.19 -10.24
N LYS A 569 -35.88 96.67 -9.29
CA LYS A 569 -36.18 97.39 -8.03
C LYS A 569 -35.11 97.20 -6.97
N GLU A 570 -34.41 96.08 -7.03
CA GLU A 570 -33.36 95.70 -6.08
C GLU A 570 -32.13 95.18 -6.82
N SER A 571 -31.00 95.07 -6.10
CA SER A 571 -29.78 94.47 -6.63
C SER A 571 -29.86 92.94 -6.63
N PHE A 572 -29.17 92.29 -7.57
CA PHE A 572 -29.06 90.83 -7.54
C PHE A 572 -28.25 90.38 -6.32
N THR A 573 -28.67 89.26 -5.73
CA THR A 573 -28.06 88.53 -4.62
C THR A 573 -27.83 87.08 -5.04
N GLN A 574 -27.20 86.28 -4.19
CA GLN A 574 -26.98 84.87 -4.47
C GLN A 574 -28.30 84.08 -4.56
N ASP A 575 -29.34 84.51 -3.82
CA ASP A 575 -30.62 83.79 -3.77
C ASP A 575 -31.58 84.27 -4.87
N ASN A 576 -31.70 85.60 -5.06
CA ASN A 576 -32.70 86.15 -5.99
C ASN A 576 -32.28 86.05 -7.46
N ILE A 577 -31.00 85.80 -7.76
CA ILE A 577 -30.52 85.61 -9.14
C ILE A 577 -31.10 84.34 -9.77
N MET A 578 -31.53 83.38 -8.96
CA MET A 578 -32.21 82.16 -9.42
C MET A 578 -33.64 82.41 -9.88
N ILE A 579 -34.25 83.50 -9.42
CA ILE A 579 -35.65 83.88 -9.63
C ILE A 579 -35.74 85.36 -10.02
N PRO A 580 -35.10 85.78 -11.13
CA PRO A 580 -34.87 87.18 -11.45
C PRO A 580 -36.15 88.01 -11.64
N TRP A 581 -37.28 87.39 -12.00
CA TRP A 581 -38.57 88.08 -12.13
C TRP A 581 -39.04 88.71 -10.81
N GLU A 582 -38.67 88.14 -9.66
CA GLU A 582 -39.03 88.73 -8.35
C GLU A 582 -38.31 90.06 -8.12
N VAL A 583 -37.05 90.18 -8.55
CA VAL A 583 -36.25 91.42 -8.48
C VAL A 583 -36.87 92.55 -9.31
N HIS A 584 -37.63 92.18 -10.35
CA HIS A 584 -38.39 93.10 -11.19
C HIS A 584 -39.85 93.26 -10.75
N SER A 585 -40.30 92.53 -9.71
CA SER A 585 -41.72 92.42 -9.30
C SER A 585 -42.66 92.00 -10.42
N GLU A 586 -42.22 91.03 -11.22
CA GLU A 586 -42.98 90.48 -12.33
C GLU A 586 -43.32 89.01 -12.10
N ALA A 587 -44.32 88.52 -12.83
CA ALA A 587 -44.59 87.09 -12.89
C ALA A 587 -43.47 86.37 -13.67
N PRO A 588 -43.23 85.09 -13.38
CA PRO A 588 -42.31 84.28 -14.19
C PRO A 588 -42.76 84.27 -15.66
N PRO A 589 -41.81 84.20 -16.61
CA PRO A 589 -42.13 84.19 -18.04
C PRO A 589 -43.02 83.00 -18.40
N SER A 590 -43.98 83.23 -19.30
CA SER A 590 -44.85 82.18 -19.82
C SER A 590 -44.12 81.29 -20.83
N ALA A 591 -44.64 80.09 -21.09
CA ALA A 591 -44.09 79.19 -22.12
C ALA A 591 -44.08 79.81 -23.53
N THR A 592 -44.91 80.83 -23.77
CA THR A 592 -44.94 81.62 -25.00
C THR A 592 -43.81 82.65 -25.09
N ASP A 593 -43.35 83.18 -23.96
CA ASP A 593 -42.23 84.14 -23.91
C ASP A 593 -40.87 83.45 -24.06
N CYS A 594 -40.77 82.24 -23.50
CA CYS A 594 -39.58 81.41 -23.50
C CYS A 594 -39.90 80.00 -24.03
N PRO A 595 -40.07 79.82 -25.35
CA PRO A 595 -40.41 78.52 -25.91
C PRO A 595 -39.23 77.54 -25.80
N ASN A 596 -39.53 76.28 -25.48
CA ASN A 596 -38.57 75.17 -25.39
C ASN A 596 -37.45 75.34 -24.34
N THR A 597 -37.60 76.20 -23.33
CA THR A 597 -36.63 76.32 -22.22
C THR A 597 -36.99 75.43 -21.05
N THR A 598 -36.00 74.73 -20.50
CA THR A 598 -36.18 73.98 -19.24
C THR A 598 -36.34 74.92 -18.05
N ALA A 599 -36.83 74.42 -16.91
CA ALA A 599 -36.90 75.20 -15.66
C ALA A 599 -35.54 75.81 -15.28
N PHE A 600 -34.43 75.12 -15.60
CA PHE A 600 -33.07 75.58 -15.40
C PHE A 600 -32.63 76.69 -16.38
N GLN A 601 -33.21 76.77 -17.57
CA GLN A 601 -32.88 77.80 -18.57
C GLN A 601 -33.80 79.03 -18.48
N LEU A 602 -34.92 78.90 -17.77
CA LEU A 602 -35.96 79.91 -17.66
C LEU A 602 -35.44 81.27 -17.13
N PRO A 603 -34.61 81.33 -16.06
CA PRO A 603 -34.08 82.60 -15.55
C PRO A 603 -33.23 83.35 -16.59
N ASN A 604 -32.41 82.63 -17.34
CA ASN A 604 -31.59 83.22 -18.40
C ASN A 604 -32.41 83.69 -19.60
N CYS A 605 -33.44 82.95 -19.97
CA CYS A 605 -34.34 83.38 -21.04
C CYS A 605 -35.08 84.68 -20.66
N TYR A 606 -35.64 84.72 -19.45
CA TYR A 606 -36.27 85.93 -18.90
C TYR A 606 -35.32 87.13 -18.97
N MET A 607 -34.11 86.98 -18.44
CA MET A 607 -33.14 88.08 -18.42
C MET A 607 -32.63 88.48 -19.80
N SER A 608 -32.51 87.55 -20.75
CA SER A 608 -32.19 87.88 -22.13
C SER A 608 -33.24 88.79 -22.76
N LEU A 609 -34.54 88.49 -22.54
CA LEU A 609 -35.64 89.32 -23.01
C LEU A 609 -35.66 90.68 -22.31
N LYS A 610 -35.46 90.71 -20.98
CA LYS A 610 -35.42 91.95 -20.20
C LYS A 610 -34.27 92.87 -20.58
N CYS A 611 -33.07 92.33 -20.74
CA CYS A 611 -31.92 93.09 -21.22
C CYS A 611 -32.17 93.63 -22.64
N LYS A 612 -32.85 92.88 -23.52
CA LYS A 612 -33.21 93.34 -24.88
C LYS A 612 -34.25 94.47 -24.87
N SER A 613 -35.22 94.45 -23.95
CA SER A 613 -36.25 95.48 -23.82
C SER A 613 -35.75 96.79 -23.18
N GLY A 614 -34.53 96.80 -22.62
CA GLY A 614 -33.91 98.01 -22.05
C GLY A 614 -33.73 99.16 -23.06
N THR A 615 -33.40 100.35 -22.56
CA THR A 615 -33.24 101.57 -23.40
C THR A 615 -31.81 101.84 -23.87
N GLY A 616 -30.83 101.01 -23.47
CA GLY A 616 -29.40 101.14 -23.84
C GLY A 616 -29.04 100.72 -25.28
N THR A 617 -27.76 100.89 -25.67
CA THR A 617 -27.25 100.45 -26.99
C THR A 617 -27.23 98.92 -27.12
N SER A 618 -27.18 98.38 -28.34
CA SER A 618 -27.09 96.93 -28.58
C SER A 618 -25.91 96.27 -27.83
N LEU A 619 -24.78 96.97 -27.72
CA LEU A 619 -23.61 96.52 -26.96
C LEU A 619 -23.90 96.42 -25.45
N ILE A 620 -24.59 97.41 -24.87
CA ILE A 620 -24.96 97.44 -23.44
C ILE A 620 -25.98 96.33 -23.14
N LYS A 621 -26.98 96.15 -24.03
CA LYS A 621 -27.98 95.07 -23.93
C LYS A 621 -27.33 93.69 -23.95
N GLY A 622 -26.36 93.47 -24.84
CA GLY A 622 -25.57 92.23 -24.90
C GLY A 622 -24.74 92.00 -23.63
N LYS A 623 -24.10 93.05 -23.11
CA LYS A 623 -23.34 92.98 -21.84
C LYS A 623 -24.24 92.61 -20.66
N CYS A 624 -25.44 93.19 -20.54
CA CYS A 624 -26.44 92.85 -19.53
C CYS A 624 -26.77 91.34 -19.55
N ALA A 625 -27.14 90.81 -20.73
CA ALA A 625 -27.50 89.40 -20.85
C ALA A 625 -26.32 88.47 -20.51
N SER A 626 -25.10 88.80 -20.98
CA SER A 626 -23.90 88.00 -20.70
C SER A 626 -23.45 88.06 -19.24
N ALA A 627 -23.56 89.22 -18.58
CA ALA A 627 -23.19 89.39 -17.18
C ALA A 627 -24.15 88.62 -16.27
N PHE A 628 -25.45 88.67 -16.56
CA PHE A 628 -26.45 87.85 -15.86
C PHE A 628 -26.18 86.37 -16.07
N LEU A 629 -25.97 85.92 -17.31
CA LEU A 629 -25.72 84.52 -17.64
C LEU A 629 -24.52 83.95 -16.85
N ASN A 630 -23.41 84.68 -16.81
CA ASN A 630 -22.22 84.27 -16.07
C ASN A 630 -22.49 84.19 -14.56
N ALA A 631 -23.21 85.15 -13.99
CA ALA A 631 -23.53 85.16 -12.57
C ALA A 631 -24.53 84.06 -12.20
N TYR A 632 -25.61 83.89 -12.97
CA TYR A 632 -26.61 82.85 -12.79
C TYR A 632 -25.99 81.46 -12.83
N TYR A 633 -25.25 81.13 -13.90
CA TYR A 633 -24.67 79.79 -14.02
C TYR A 633 -23.57 79.51 -13.00
N TYR A 634 -22.81 80.52 -12.57
CA TYR A 634 -21.81 80.33 -11.51
C TYR A 634 -22.46 80.08 -10.15
N VAL A 635 -23.56 80.77 -9.82
CA VAL A 635 -24.34 80.47 -8.61
C VAL A 635 -25.10 79.14 -8.73
N ALA A 636 -25.51 78.75 -9.94
CA ALA A 636 -26.14 77.45 -10.15
C ALA A 636 -25.16 76.30 -9.92
N ALA A 637 -23.89 76.48 -10.28
CA ALA A 637 -22.83 75.53 -9.97
C ALA A 637 -22.69 75.30 -8.46
N PHE A 638 -22.83 76.35 -7.63
CA PHE A 638 -22.83 76.23 -6.17
C PHE A 638 -23.91 75.27 -5.67
N SER A 639 -25.17 75.47 -6.10
CA SER A 639 -26.29 74.61 -5.68
C SER A 639 -26.04 73.17 -6.11
N GLN A 640 -25.64 72.96 -7.37
CA GLN A 640 -25.44 71.62 -7.92
C GLN A 640 -24.26 70.86 -7.29
N ILE A 641 -23.18 71.55 -6.91
CA ILE A 641 -22.05 70.94 -6.20
C ILE A 641 -22.47 70.57 -4.77
N SER A 642 -23.17 71.48 -4.08
CA SER A 642 -23.69 71.20 -2.73
C SER A 642 -24.66 70.02 -2.74
N ASP A 643 -25.62 70.02 -3.66
CA ASP A 643 -26.61 68.95 -3.81
C ASP A 643 -25.94 67.62 -4.17
N MET A 644 -24.89 67.64 -5.01
CA MET A 644 -24.13 66.44 -5.33
C MET A 644 -23.40 65.90 -4.10
N LEU A 645 -22.70 66.73 -3.32
CA LEU A 645 -21.99 66.28 -2.12
C LEU A 645 -22.95 65.73 -1.07
N ASP A 646 -24.11 66.37 -0.89
CA ASP A 646 -25.16 65.89 0.00
C ASP A 646 -25.72 64.54 -0.49
N GLN A 647 -26.03 64.41 -1.79
CA GLN A 647 -26.49 63.14 -2.38
C GLN A 647 -25.43 62.04 -2.28
N MET A 648 -24.15 62.34 -2.51
CA MET A 648 -23.06 61.37 -2.39
C MET A 648 -22.97 60.82 -0.97
N ARG A 649 -23.11 61.70 0.03
CA ARG A 649 -23.09 61.32 1.44
C ARG A 649 -24.35 60.56 1.86
N GLU A 650 -25.51 60.96 1.36
CA GLU A 650 -26.75 60.23 1.61
C GLU A 650 -26.69 58.81 1.02
N ASP A 651 -26.28 58.67 -0.24
CA ASP A 651 -26.16 57.37 -0.90
C ASP A 651 -25.11 56.47 -0.20
N LEU A 652 -24.02 57.05 0.31
CA LEU A 652 -22.96 56.32 1.02
C LEU A 652 -23.35 55.94 2.46
N LEU A 653 -23.74 56.93 3.26
CA LEU A 653 -23.87 56.84 4.72
C LEU A 653 -25.31 57.05 5.21
N GLY A 654 -26.14 57.79 4.47
CA GLY A 654 -27.51 58.13 4.90
C GLY A 654 -27.56 59.16 6.04
N ASP A 655 -26.57 60.04 6.12
CA ASP A 655 -26.34 60.91 7.28
C ASP A 655 -26.75 62.39 7.07
N THR A 656 -27.28 62.76 5.90
CA THR A 656 -27.60 64.15 5.56
C THR A 656 -29.08 64.48 5.76
N GLY A 657 -29.97 63.50 5.60
CA GLY A 657 -31.42 63.69 5.65
C GLY A 657 -32.00 64.54 4.51
N LYS A 658 -31.21 64.77 3.45
CA LYS A 658 -31.61 65.57 2.27
C LYS A 658 -32.19 64.74 1.12
N GLY A 659 -32.28 63.41 1.30
CA GLY A 659 -32.83 62.48 0.32
C GLY A 659 -31.79 61.97 -0.67
N PHE A 660 -31.97 60.71 -1.09
CA PHE A 660 -31.06 60.01 -2.00
C PHE A 660 -31.02 60.65 -3.40
N ALA A 661 -29.95 60.36 -4.15
CA ALA A 661 -29.87 60.77 -5.54
C ALA A 661 -31.04 60.19 -6.35
N SER A 662 -31.53 60.94 -7.36
CA SER A 662 -32.61 60.46 -8.25
C SER A 662 -32.31 59.16 -9.00
N SER A 663 -31.03 58.80 -9.14
CA SER A 663 -30.56 57.53 -9.71
C SER A 663 -30.48 56.39 -8.70
N TRP A 664 -30.61 56.67 -7.41
CA TRP A 664 -30.60 55.69 -6.33
C TRP A 664 -31.88 54.87 -6.34
N ARG A 665 -31.76 53.56 -6.18
CA ARG A 665 -32.88 52.61 -6.31
C ARG A 665 -33.17 51.83 -5.02
N SER A 666 -32.51 52.19 -3.93
CA SER A 666 -32.61 51.53 -2.63
C SER A 666 -33.23 52.49 -1.61
N ASP A 667 -34.00 51.94 -0.67
CA ASP A 667 -34.60 52.71 0.43
C ASP A 667 -33.61 52.97 1.57
N VAL A 668 -32.42 52.36 1.51
CA VAL A 668 -31.34 52.47 2.50
C VAL A 668 -30.03 52.92 1.85
N SER A 669 -29.12 53.47 2.66
CA SER A 669 -27.77 53.83 2.23
C SER A 669 -26.92 52.58 1.97
N MET A 670 -25.84 52.75 1.20
CA MET A 670 -24.90 51.68 0.92
C MET A 670 -24.21 51.16 2.18
N GLY A 671 -23.88 52.04 3.12
CA GLY A 671 -23.30 51.71 4.42
C GLY A 671 -24.26 50.86 5.25
N GLU A 672 -25.51 51.27 5.39
CA GLU A 672 -26.52 50.53 6.14
C GLU A 672 -26.75 49.13 5.57
N PHE A 673 -26.87 49.02 4.25
CA PHE A 673 -27.02 47.72 3.59
C PHE A 673 -25.79 46.83 3.80
N ALA A 674 -24.58 47.39 3.66
CA ALA A 674 -23.34 46.66 3.83
C ALA A 674 -23.15 46.17 5.28
N GLU A 675 -23.50 46.97 6.28
CA GLU A 675 -23.46 46.57 7.68
C GLU A 675 -24.45 45.45 8.00
N SER A 676 -25.68 45.57 7.48
CA SER A 676 -26.72 44.53 7.65
C SER A 676 -26.27 43.20 7.04
N TYR A 677 -25.77 43.23 5.80
CA TYR A 677 -25.21 42.06 5.14
C TYR A 677 -24.03 41.47 5.92
N GLN A 678 -23.08 42.30 6.34
CA GLN A 678 -21.91 41.88 7.11
C GLN A 678 -22.32 41.22 8.43
N LYS A 679 -23.25 41.82 9.18
CA LYS A 679 -23.74 41.27 10.45
C LYS A 679 -24.34 39.90 10.25
N ARG A 680 -25.18 39.75 9.21
CA ARG A 680 -25.79 38.47 8.85
C ARG A 680 -24.73 37.42 8.47
N VAL A 681 -23.69 37.80 7.74
CA VAL A 681 -22.57 36.91 7.42
C VAL A 681 -21.79 36.48 8.66
N ILE A 682 -21.45 37.41 9.55
CA ILE A 682 -20.71 37.10 10.79
C ILE A 682 -21.51 36.16 11.70
N ASP A 683 -22.81 36.42 11.84
CA ASP A 683 -23.72 35.57 12.63
C ASP A 683 -23.83 34.17 12.02
N PHE A 684 -23.98 34.08 10.69
CA PHE A 684 -24.02 32.80 9.99
C PHE A 684 -22.69 32.04 10.11
N GLN A 685 -21.55 32.71 9.98
CA GLN A 685 -20.23 32.09 10.16
C GLN A 685 -20.04 31.56 11.58
N SER A 686 -20.33 32.38 12.59
CA SER A 686 -19.95 32.10 13.97
C SER A 686 -20.92 31.14 14.64
N ASN A 687 -22.22 31.38 14.47
CA ASN A 687 -23.26 30.61 15.15
C ASN A 687 -23.68 29.43 14.27
N THR A 688 -24.04 29.67 13.00
CA THR A 688 -24.59 28.59 12.17
C THR A 688 -23.53 27.60 11.68
N LEU A 689 -22.51 28.06 10.95
CA LEU A 689 -21.43 27.21 10.46
C LEU A 689 -20.51 26.74 11.60
N GLY A 690 -20.32 27.57 12.62
CA GLY A 690 -19.56 27.21 13.82
C GLY A 690 -20.19 26.06 14.59
N ASP A 691 -21.50 26.12 14.86
CA ASP A 691 -22.22 25.03 15.55
C ASP A 691 -22.30 23.78 14.68
N LEU A 692 -22.61 23.91 13.38
CA LEU A 692 -22.62 22.80 12.44
C LEU A 692 -21.27 22.07 12.41
N ARG A 693 -20.17 22.85 12.41
CA ARG A 693 -18.82 22.30 12.48
C ARG A 693 -18.62 21.50 13.77
N GLN A 694 -18.91 22.08 14.92
CA GLN A 694 -18.60 21.42 16.20
C GLN A 694 -19.50 20.21 16.49
N GLN A 695 -20.79 20.28 16.14
CA GLN A 695 -21.77 19.28 16.51
C GLN A 695 -21.88 18.12 15.53
N SER A 696 -21.74 18.39 14.21
CA SER A 696 -22.00 17.38 13.17
C SER A 696 -20.75 17.06 12.35
N LEU A 697 -20.05 18.08 11.85
CA LEU A 697 -18.99 17.85 10.88
C LEU A 697 -17.66 17.43 11.51
N ARG A 698 -17.32 17.90 12.72
CA ARG A 698 -16.08 17.52 13.41
C ARG A 698 -16.06 16.02 13.75
N PRO A 699 -17.10 15.41 14.37
CA PRO A 699 -17.15 13.96 14.58
C PRO A 699 -17.08 13.16 13.27
N LEU A 700 -17.70 13.66 12.20
CA LEU A 700 -17.63 13.04 10.87
C LEU A 700 -16.20 13.09 10.32
N MET A 701 -15.53 14.24 10.37
CA MET A 701 -14.15 14.41 9.90
C MET A 701 -13.17 13.56 10.72
N GLU A 702 -13.33 13.50 12.04
CA GLU A 702 -12.53 12.62 12.92
C GLU A 702 -12.70 11.14 12.54
N SER A 703 -13.93 10.71 12.20
CA SER A 703 -14.20 9.33 11.77
C SER A 703 -13.56 9.02 10.40
N ILE A 704 -13.66 9.95 9.44
CA ILE A 704 -13.03 9.81 8.11
C ILE A 704 -11.51 9.77 8.23
N GLU A 705 -10.94 10.60 9.10
CA GLU A 705 -9.49 10.61 9.33
C GLU A 705 -9.02 9.31 9.98
N SER A 706 -9.81 8.74 10.91
CA SER A 706 -9.52 7.44 11.49
C SER A 706 -9.52 6.32 10.45
N VAL A 707 -10.42 6.36 9.47
CA VAL A 707 -10.40 5.44 8.31
C VAL A 707 -9.10 5.57 7.53
N ARG A 708 -8.69 6.81 7.19
CA ARG A 708 -7.46 7.09 6.43
C ARG A 708 -6.19 6.69 7.18
N CYS A 709 -6.14 6.92 8.48
CA CYS A 709 -5.01 6.49 9.33
C CYS A 709 -4.89 4.96 9.42
N SER A 710 -6.00 4.24 9.26
CA SER A 710 -6.06 2.78 9.36
C SER A 710 -5.85 2.07 8.02
N ASP A 711 -5.71 2.81 6.92
CA ASP A 711 -5.60 2.30 5.55
C ASP A 711 -4.27 1.59 5.24
N ASN A 712 -3.23 1.84 6.04
CA ASN A 712 -1.88 1.36 5.75
C ASN A 712 -1.73 -0.15 6.02
N CYS A 713 -1.69 -0.94 4.95
CA CYS A 713 -1.42 -2.38 4.98
C CYS A 713 -0.02 -2.79 4.48
N GLY A 714 0.95 -1.88 4.47
CA GLY A 714 2.32 -2.16 4.02
C GLY A 714 3.05 -3.26 4.81
N TRP A 715 2.57 -3.59 6.02
CA TRP A 715 3.06 -4.70 6.84
C TRP A 715 2.93 -6.06 6.14
N ILE A 716 2.03 -6.22 5.16
CA ILE A 716 1.89 -7.44 4.35
C ILE A 716 3.17 -7.77 3.59
N ASN A 717 3.92 -6.77 3.11
CA ASN A 717 5.21 -6.99 2.48
C ASN A 717 6.25 -7.56 3.46
N ILE A 718 6.22 -7.13 4.72
CA ILE A 718 7.11 -7.64 5.78
C ILE A 718 6.75 -9.10 6.10
N ALA A 719 5.46 -9.38 6.25
CA ALA A 719 4.96 -10.74 6.48
C ALA A 719 5.31 -11.70 5.34
N TYR A 720 5.14 -11.25 4.08
CA TYR A 720 5.57 -12.02 2.91
C TYR A 720 7.07 -12.30 2.93
N ASN A 721 7.90 -11.27 3.17
CA ASN A 721 9.35 -11.44 3.13
C ASN A 721 9.78 -12.46 4.18
N LYS A 722 9.22 -12.39 5.39
CA LYS A 722 9.47 -13.38 6.44
C LYS A 722 9.06 -14.80 6.01
N LEU A 723 7.87 -14.96 5.46
CA LEU A 723 7.39 -16.27 4.97
C LEU A 723 8.29 -16.82 3.84
N TYR A 724 8.72 -15.93 2.94
CA TYR A 724 9.59 -16.29 1.83
C TYR A 724 10.98 -16.69 2.34
N ASP A 725 11.58 -15.94 3.25
CA ASP A 725 12.90 -16.24 3.81
C ASP A 725 12.88 -17.56 4.60
N ASP A 726 11.90 -17.74 5.50
CA ASP A 726 11.73 -18.97 6.30
C ASP A 726 11.55 -20.20 5.38
N LEU A 727 10.82 -20.09 4.27
CA LEU A 727 10.57 -21.19 3.34
C LEU A 727 11.72 -21.45 2.36
N CYS A 728 12.20 -20.40 1.72
CA CYS A 728 13.05 -20.47 0.53
C CYS A 728 14.53 -20.46 0.84
N ASP A 729 14.93 -19.82 1.93
CA ASP A 729 16.31 -19.82 2.37
C ASP A 729 16.54 -20.89 3.43
N ASP A 730 15.70 -20.93 4.46
CA ASP A 730 15.92 -21.84 5.59
C ASP A 730 15.47 -23.28 5.27
N VAL A 731 14.17 -23.56 5.13
CA VAL A 731 13.66 -24.94 4.94
C VAL A 731 14.20 -25.63 3.69
N LEU A 732 14.26 -24.90 2.58
CA LEU A 732 14.80 -25.43 1.32
C LEU A 732 16.31 -25.69 1.44
N GLY A 733 17.07 -24.75 2.01
CA GLY A 733 18.51 -24.91 2.22
C GLY A 733 18.85 -26.11 3.09
N THR A 734 18.18 -26.22 4.24
CA THR A 734 18.38 -27.33 5.18
C THR A 734 18.01 -28.68 4.58
N THR A 735 16.88 -28.77 3.86
CA THR A 735 16.45 -30.01 3.17
C THR A 735 17.49 -30.49 2.15
N LEU A 736 18.05 -29.57 1.34
CA LEU A 736 19.06 -29.90 0.35
C LEU A 736 20.40 -30.28 0.97
N ALA A 737 20.78 -29.62 2.05
CA ALA A 737 21.99 -29.96 2.78
C ALA A 737 21.92 -31.39 3.36
N ILE A 738 20.79 -31.80 3.93
CA ILE A 738 20.57 -33.18 4.39
C ILE A 738 20.58 -34.17 3.22
N SER A 739 19.93 -33.84 2.10
CA SER A 739 19.95 -34.68 0.89
C SER A 739 21.39 -34.93 0.41
N LEU A 740 22.24 -33.90 0.42
CA LEU A 740 23.64 -33.97 0.06
C LEU A 740 24.46 -34.81 1.05
N CYS A 741 24.23 -34.64 2.36
CA CYS A 741 24.87 -35.47 3.38
C CYS A 741 24.48 -36.94 3.26
N ALA A 742 23.22 -37.26 2.93
CA ALA A 742 22.78 -38.64 2.69
C ALA A 742 23.42 -39.24 1.42
N PHE A 743 23.65 -38.42 0.40
CA PHE A 743 24.38 -38.83 -0.80
C PHE A 743 25.86 -39.12 -0.48
N PHE A 744 26.55 -38.21 0.20
CA PHE A 744 27.94 -38.39 0.59
C PHE A 744 28.13 -39.57 1.55
N LEU A 745 27.24 -39.73 2.53
CA LEU A 745 27.19 -40.92 3.39
C LEU A 745 27.23 -42.18 2.52
N SER A 746 26.34 -42.28 1.54
CA SER A 746 26.21 -43.46 0.69
C SER A 746 27.45 -43.69 -0.17
N ILE A 747 28.06 -42.62 -0.70
CA ILE A 747 29.33 -42.71 -1.44
C ILE A 747 30.47 -43.20 -0.55
N PHE A 748 30.64 -42.65 0.65
CA PHE A 748 31.74 -43.02 1.56
C PHE A 748 31.58 -44.42 2.14
N LEU A 749 30.35 -44.93 2.25
CA LEU A 749 30.10 -46.31 2.64
C LEU A 749 30.60 -47.32 1.60
N ILE A 750 30.65 -47.00 0.31
CA ILE A 750 31.11 -47.92 -0.75
C ILE A 750 32.59 -48.33 -0.55
N PRO A 751 33.57 -47.40 -0.44
CA PRO A 751 34.94 -47.75 -0.08
C PRO A 751 35.06 -48.49 1.24
N MET A 752 34.23 -48.15 2.24
CA MET A 752 34.22 -48.85 3.54
C MET A 752 33.77 -50.30 3.41
N ILE A 753 32.75 -50.59 2.60
CA ILE A 753 32.28 -51.94 2.31
C ILE A 753 33.40 -52.74 1.61
N VAL A 754 34.00 -52.18 0.56
CA VAL A 754 35.06 -52.84 -0.21
C VAL A 754 36.28 -53.14 0.67
N THR A 755 36.75 -52.17 1.44
CA THR A 755 37.90 -52.33 2.32
C THR A 755 37.61 -53.28 3.48
N ALA A 756 36.41 -53.26 4.07
CA ALA A 756 35.99 -54.23 5.09
C ALA A 756 35.98 -55.67 4.53
N VAL A 757 35.45 -55.89 3.33
CA VAL A 757 35.47 -57.21 2.66
C VAL A 757 36.90 -57.71 2.41
N ILE A 758 37.80 -56.82 2.01
CA ILE A 758 39.23 -57.13 1.79
C ILE A 758 39.92 -57.46 3.12
N LEU A 759 39.77 -56.59 4.13
CA LEU A 759 40.38 -56.72 5.45
C LEU A 759 39.92 -57.98 6.18
N GLN A 760 38.64 -58.36 6.00
CA GLN A 760 38.09 -59.59 6.55
C GLN A 760 38.88 -60.84 6.14
N LYS A 761 39.50 -60.85 4.95
CA LYS A 761 40.37 -61.94 4.50
C LYS A 761 41.82 -61.72 4.92
N ARG A 762 42.32 -60.49 4.78
CA ARG A 762 43.73 -60.15 5.06
C ARG A 762 44.10 -60.31 6.53
N LEU A 763 43.17 -60.00 7.44
CA LEU A 763 43.34 -60.15 8.88
C LEU A 763 43.26 -61.62 9.36
N ARG A 764 42.72 -62.54 8.54
CA ARG A 764 42.72 -64.00 8.80
C ARG A 764 44.02 -64.69 8.35
N GLY A 765 44.77 -64.09 7.43
CA GLY A 765 46.00 -64.67 6.88
C GLY A 765 47.19 -64.58 7.85
N THR A 766 48.07 -65.57 7.82
CA THR A 766 49.36 -65.53 8.54
C THR A 766 50.21 -64.36 8.01
N LYS A 767 50.86 -63.59 8.87
CA LYS A 767 51.74 -62.47 8.43
C LYS A 767 52.91 -63.07 7.64
N GLN A 768 53.20 -62.56 6.44
CA GLN A 768 54.20 -63.10 5.50
C GLN A 768 55.58 -63.35 6.14
N GLY A 769 56.00 -62.48 7.07
CA GLY A 769 57.25 -62.66 7.83
C GLY A 769 57.28 -63.82 8.84
N THR A 770 56.16 -64.52 9.07
CA THR A 770 56.12 -65.72 9.93
C THR A 770 56.52 -66.97 9.14
N TYR A 771 56.17 -67.04 7.85
CA TYR A 771 56.47 -68.18 6.99
C TYR A 771 57.95 -68.20 6.62
N GLU A 772 58.53 -67.06 6.20
CA GLU A 772 59.99 -66.95 5.98
C GLU A 772 60.79 -67.30 7.22
N HIS A 773 60.30 -66.94 8.41
CA HIS A 773 60.99 -67.23 9.68
C HIS A 773 60.83 -68.70 10.11
N LEU A 774 59.71 -69.34 9.74
CA LEU A 774 59.44 -70.76 9.94
C LEU A 774 60.23 -71.61 8.94
N GLU A 775 60.32 -71.19 7.69
CA GLU A 775 61.09 -71.82 6.62
C GLU A 775 62.59 -71.72 6.90
N LYS A 776 63.08 -70.56 7.35
CA LYS A 776 64.45 -70.43 7.90
C LYS A 776 64.69 -71.32 9.12
N ARG A 777 63.70 -71.50 10.00
CA ARG A 777 63.81 -72.43 11.16
C ARG A 777 63.79 -73.90 10.73
N LEU A 778 62.97 -74.25 9.75
CA LEU A 778 62.89 -75.60 9.18
C LEU A 778 64.21 -75.97 8.48
N GLN A 779 64.77 -75.05 7.70
CA GLN A 779 66.10 -75.22 7.10
C GLN A 779 67.20 -75.37 8.17
N MET A 780 67.17 -74.55 9.25
CA MET A 780 68.10 -74.72 10.38
C MET A 780 67.93 -76.07 11.10
N LEU A 781 66.72 -76.58 11.23
CA LEU A 781 66.44 -77.88 11.85
C LEU A 781 66.85 -79.05 10.95
N GLU A 782 66.68 -78.95 9.62
CA GLU A 782 67.19 -79.94 8.67
C GLU A 782 68.72 -80.01 8.68
N VAL A 783 69.40 -78.87 8.77
CA VAL A 783 70.87 -78.83 8.92
C VAL A 783 71.30 -79.52 10.22
N LYS A 784 70.65 -79.23 11.35
CA LYS A 784 70.93 -79.91 12.63
C LYS A 784 70.62 -81.41 12.61
N ALA A 785 69.55 -81.83 11.94
CA ALA A 785 69.19 -83.24 11.80
C ALA A 785 70.22 -84.01 10.96
N ARG A 786 70.75 -83.39 9.89
CA ARG A 786 71.85 -83.95 9.08
C ARG A 786 73.15 -84.04 9.87
N GLU A 787 73.45 -83.08 10.73
CA GLU A 787 74.61 -83.14 11.64
C GLU A 787 74.47 -84.27 12.67
N GLN A 788 73.28 -84.45 13.25
CA GLN A 788 73.00 -85.54 14.20
C GLN A 788 73.02 -86.93 13.54
N ALA A 789 72.56 -87.05 12.29
CA ALA A 789 72.65 -88.31 11.53
C ALA A 789 74.10 -88.69 11.21
N ARG A 790 74.97 -87.71 10.90
CA ARG A 790 76.42 -87.94 10.75
C ARG A 790 77.10 -88.32 12.07
N ALA A 791 76.67 -87.74 13.20
CA ALA A 791 77.19 -88.09 14.52
C ALA A 791 76.80 -89.53 14.95
N ARG A 792 75.62 -90.02 14.56
CA ARG A 792 75.16 -91.39 14.85
C ARG A 792 75.78 -92.47 13.96
N ALA A 793 76.25 -92.13 12.76
CA ALA A 793 76.91 -93.09 11.87
C ALA A 793 78.33 -93.51 12.32
N ASN A 794 78.93 -92.80 13.28
CA ASN A 794 80.29 -93.08 13.77
C ASN A 794 80.37 -93.93 15.06
N LEU A 795 79.25 -94.45 15.57
CA LEU A 795 79.21 -95.27 16.80
C LEU A 795 78.46 -96.60 16.58
N SER A 796 79.17 -97.52 15.91
CA SER A 796 79.18 -99.00 16.04
C SER A 796 78.03 -99.90 15.50
N PRO A 797 78.34 -101.13 14.98
CA PRO A 797 77.42 -102.02 14.25
C PRO A 797 77.04 -103.33 15.05
N PRO A 798 76.45 -104.41 14.47
CA PRO A 798 75.09 -104.97 14.73
C PRO A 798 75.12 -106.44 15.28
N PRO A 799 74.12 -107.37 15.12
CA PRO A 799 72.63 -107.39 15.22
C PRO A 799 72.06 -108.54 16.13
N ARG A 800 70.73 -108.59 16.40
CA ARG A 800 69.86 -109.80 16.25
C ARG A 800 68.36 -109.56 16.55
N GLU A 801 67.52 -110.36 15.88
CA GLU A 801 66.05 -110.35 15.74
C GLU A 801 65.24 -110.49 17.05
N SER A 802 64.08 -109.82 17.11
CA SER A 802 62.80 -110.47 17.51
C SER A 802 61.59 -109.62 17.09
N THR A 803 60.49 -110.31 16.81
CA THR A 803 59.17 -109.87 16.35
C THR A 803 58.46 -108.89 17.28
N GLY A 804 57.76 -107.90 16.71
CA GLY A 804 56.81 -107.06 17.44
C GLY A 804 56.04 -106.09 16.55
N VAL A 805 54.82 -106.48 16.17
CA VAL A 805 53.80 -105.61 15.57
C VAL A 805 53.40 -104.53 16.57
N VAL A 806 53.53 -103.25 16.22
CA VAL A 806 52.70 -102.17 16.79
C VAL A 806 52.35 -101.17 15.68
N ASP A 807 51.06 -101.15 15.41
CA ASP A 807 50.29 -100.26 14.57
C ASP A 807 50.12 -98.89 15.24
N LEU A 808 50.37 -97.79 14.53
CA LEU A 808 49.97 -96.43 14.95
C LEU A 808 49.67 -95.54 13.73
N LEU A 809 48.83 -96.08 12.83
CA LEU A 809 47.90 -95.30 12.03
C LEU A 809 46.78 -94.76 12.93
N ARG A 810 47.01 -93.63 13.62
CA ARG A 810 45.91 -92.87 14.27
C ARG A 810 46.22 -91.40 14.45
N SER A 811 46.21 -90.64 13.36
CA SER A 811 46.05 -89.17 13.39
C SER A 811 45.54 -88.59 12.06
N LYS A 812 44.94 -89.40 11.19
CA LYS A 812 44.21 -88.93 10.00
C LYS A 812 42.78 -89.44 10.11
N LEU A 813 41.91 -88.65 10.73
CA LEU A 813 40.43 -88.66 10.59
C LEU A 813 39.86 -87.91 11.79
N ASN A 814 39.63 -86.61 11.60
CA ASN A 814 38.59 -85.82 12.25
C ASN A 814 38.63 -84.43 11.65
N LEU A 815 38.02 -84.29 10.48
CA LEU A 815 37.65 -83.01 9.88
C LEU A 815 36.56 -83.29 8.84
N ASP A 816 35.40 -83.70 9.36
CA ASP A 816 34.10 -83.54 8.71
C ASP A 816 33.05 -83.46 9.83
N SER A 817 32.85 -82.25 10.36
CA SER A 817 31.59 -81.73 10.91
C SER A 817 31.88 -80.50 11.78
N ALA A 818 31.34 -79.34 11.36
CA ALA A 818 31.15 -78.04 12.04
C ALA A 818 31.80 -76.86 11.30
#